data_AF-A0A9W7GLZ8-F1
#
_entry.id   AF-A0A9W7GLZ8-F1
#
_cell.length_a   1.000
_cell.length_b   1.000
_cell.length_c   1.000
_cell.angle_alpha   90.00
_cell.angle_beta   90.00
_cell.angle_gamma   90.00
#
_symmetry.space_group_name_H-M   'P 1'
#
loop_
_entity.id
_entity.type
_entity.pdbx_description
1 polymer ?
#
loop_
_entity_poly.entity_id
_entity_poly.type
_entity_poly.pdbx_seq_one_letter_code
_entity_poly.pdbx_strand_id
1 'polypeptide(L)'
;MSKFLPNASNNTLYEKIPNEVNTTSVQINYNHLKHISSTDLLSEIVKKTPLPKGKDAFSGVHIIAPPLVVEDDTAEASIASLVADTSCSLPRVVHRLSSQAAPTVSSAMAEYETIFTIGEKLLLEGADRATLVVFVGWEDEERGGGDFYAALIGMLPFRGLTVALLTQRTKYNDPLFYSSPSGVFHINAGDSARMGMFPIKAVFGPLADKTVKKKIGTWHNINTSKFINHKDQESHPTTPIPFKIGGLTLPMMTHNGSYNNSLSALSDMLSSHYDAGYFPIVSSGETCDALGYGSDVLEALKQPYGYYFTHKSGESYKCWTNYGTKELFRQISLANSLKLTPVILAVGGGVNGNCIGLIAAMTGADLVEIPTTPMHFNDATTSAKKAFSLVKECKILSKNILGAFYIPKLVFCISETFLTLSSANAHATVGEACKTMNMLGVANSGVGASDYSNILGAKEFASDFTKIVKNVGGFDTLLSFINDSKVQSMKKEIINIGKEIRDIKSGCPTINCGVSGTNIASLQSIASLAPTGSSSGSLDEEDGVSEFNGNAGFSPSTIKLTSKDTATLEALVHQRRELMTQFRANYYSLGDEKVTKIKNFLTTINKEIVSAKAMFLAYSDPFEKYRALLFEYAHTLGHGVEAYANLCYYRAEERGIEIPPEAVKLHGQCVGMAVQWAGAMSNDLGVLTGDGFKLHQCFVYLFNRFGGFDFAPLRALFDTLGVTREEFVEGVLAVVRRDNKRGYCACSDPSKSVDQLVTQRPGKMLRSDDENAELRYLVEVDEEWQSNVLKRAWDCEFDNIADINDAGELNFVRSEGKGELVSSSEEVGEFLWEAVNGLYMGGEVA
;
A
#
# COMPACT_ATOMS: atom_id res chain seq x y z
N MET A 1 44.24 8.29 -17.40
CA MET A 1 43.20 7.52 -16.68
C MET A 1 43.71 6.75 -15.44
N SER A 2 44.85 7.12 -14.83
CA SER A 2 45.36 6.45 -13.60
C SER A 2 46.04 7.39 -12.58
N LYS A 3 45.74 8.70 -12.61
CA LYS A 3 46.45 9.70 -11.77
C LYS A 3 45.57 10.65 -10.93
N PHE A 4 44.28 10.35 -10.72
CA PHE A 4 43.37 11.21 -9.95
C PHE A 4 42.61 10.52 -8.80
N LEU A 5 43.16 9.45 -8.24
CA LEU A 5 42.67 8.93 -6.95
C LEU A 5 43.71 9.26 -5.87
N PRO A 6 43.43 10.21 -4.96
CA PRO A 6 44.16 10.29 -3.72
C PRO A 6 43.89 9.00 -2.94
N ASN A 7 44.95 8.45 -2.35
CA ASN A 7 44.91 7.34 -1.40
C ASN A 7 43.82 7.55 -0.34
N ALA A 8 42.68 6.89 -0.49
CA ALA A 8 41.75 6.61 0.59
C ALA A 8 42.06 5.20 1.10
N SER A 9 43.01 5.14 2.01
CA SER A 9 43.25 3.98 2.86
C SER A 9 41.96 3.58 3.58
N ASN A 10 41.58 2.31 3.40
CA ASN A 10 40.99 1.39 4.36
C ASN A 10 40.03 1.97 5.42
N ASN A 11 38.75 1.65 5.22
CA ASN A 11 37.62 1.55 6.16
C ASN A 11 36.43 2.40 5.72
N THR A 12 35.79 2.02 4.60
CA THR A 12 34.43 2.48 4.32
C THR A 12 33.46 1.67 5.19
N LEU A 13 32.43 2.33 5.72
CA LEU A 13 31.44 1.75 6.65
C LEU A 13 30.69 0.49 6.12
N TYR A 14 30.93 0.08 4.86
CA TYR A 14 30.21 -0.96 4.14
C TYR A 14 30.86 -2.35 4.19
N GLU A 15 32.13 -2.48 4.61
CA GLU A 15 32.70 -3.80 4.97
C GLU A 15 32.16 -4.33 6.31
N LYS A 16 31.38 -3.52 7.03
CA LYS A 16 30.64 -3.92 8.24
C LYS A 16 29.16 -4.23 7.98
N ILE A 17 28.72 -4.38 6.73
CA ILE A 17 27.56 -5.25 6.49
C ILE A 17 28.10 -6.66 6.68
N PRO A 18 27.65 -7.43 7.68
CA PRO A 18 28.18 -8.76 7.87
C PRO A 18 27.96 -9.55 6.59
N ASN A 19 29.05 -10.03 5.97
CA ASN A 19 29.01 -11.14 5.00
C ASN A 19 28.32 -12.39 5.59
N GLU A 20 27.99 -12.36 6.89
CA GLU A 20 27.22 -13.33 7.64
C GLU A 20 25.77 -12.90 7.95
N VAL A 21 25.12 -12.10 7.10
CA VAL A 21 23.66 -12.24 7.02
C VAL A 21 23.42 -13.61 6.40
N ASN A 22 23.33 -14.63 7.25
CA ASN A 22 22.89 -15.94 6.84
C ASN A 22 21.44 -15.79 6.35
N THR A 23 21.28 -15.51 5.06
CA THR A 23 20.03 -15.21 4.33
C THR A 23 19.00 -16.34 4.37
N THR A 24 19.33 -17.42 5.08
CA THR A 24 18.51 -18.60 5.25
C THR A 24 17.90 -18.70 6.64
N SER A 25 18.12 -17.77 7.57
CA SER A 25 17.54 -17.83 8.93
C SER A 25 16.93 -16.52 9.43
N VAL A 26 15.70 -16.56 9.96
CA VAL A 26 15.11 -15.49 10.76
C VAL A 26 15.74 -15.52 12.15
N GLN A 27 16.20 -14.36 12.60
CA GLN A 27 16.68 -14.13 13.96
C GLN A 27 15.65 -13.28 14.71
N ILE A 28 14.99 -13.86 15.72
CA ILE A 28 14.13 -13.09 16.62
C ILE A 28 14.84 -12.91 17.95
N ASN A 29 14.98 -11.64 18.34
CA ASN A 29 15.48 -11.27 19.65
C ASN A 29 14.33 -11.27 20.65
N TYR A 30 14.54 -11.86 21.83
CA TYR A 30 13.55 -11.83 22.91
C TYR A 30 14.23 -11.50 24.24
N ASN A 31 13.53 -10.75 25.09
CA ASN A 31 14.02 -10.38 26.41
C ASN A 31 13.47 -11.35 27.46
N HIS A 32 14.31 -12.31 27.87
CA HIS A 32 13.94 -13.22 28.96
C HIS A 32 14.05 -12.52 30.32
N LEU A 33 12.91 -12.15 30.90
CA LEU A 33 12.83 -11.51 32.21
C LEU A 33 12.95 -12.56 33.33
N LYS A 34 14.19 -12.88 33.76
CA LYS A 34 14.39 -13.69 34.98
C LYS A 34 14.19 -12.85 36.24
N HIS A 35 13.62 -13.47 37.27
CA HIS A 35 13.63 -12.96 38.65
C HIS A 35 12.98 -11.58 38.86
N ILE A 36 11.95 -11.24 38.06
CA ILE A 36 11.15 -10.04 38.33
C ILE A 36 10.26 -10.29 39.54
N SER A 37 10.33 -9.41 40.55
CA SER A 37 9.32 -9.40 41.61
C SER A 37 7.99 -8.93 41.02
N SER A 38 6.89 -9.53 41.45
CA SER A 38 5.54 -9.13 41.02
C SER A 38 5.17 -7.68 41.38
N THR A 39 6.00 -6.95 42.12
CA THR A 39 5.73 -5.56 42.52
C THR A 39 6.23 -4.51 41.52
N ASP A 40 7.28 -4.83 40.74
CA ASP A 40 8.01 -3.84 39.93
C ASP A 40 8.01 -4.23 38.43
N LEU A 41 7.04 -5.05 38.03
CA LEU A 41 6.99 -5.66 36.69
C LEU A 41 6.97 -4.62 35.57
N LEU A 42 6.17 -3.55 35.70
CA LEU A 42 6.05 -2.55 34.65
C LEU A 42 7.32 -1.71 34.50
N SER A 43 7.93 -1.31 35.62
CA SER A 43 9.18 -0.53 35.61
C SER A 43 10.32 -1.31 34.96
N GLU A 44 10.42 -2.61 35.21
CA GLU A 44 11.40 -3.49 34.59
C GLU A 44 11.15 -3.69 33.09
N ILE A 45 9.88 -3.78 32.67
CA ILE A 45 9.52 -3.80 31.24
C ILE A 45 9.95 -2.50 30.57
N VAL A 46 9.60 -1.35 31.14
CA VAL A 46 9.95 -0.03 30.62
C VAL A 46 11.46 0.12 30.49
N LYS A 47 12.22 -0.25 31.53
CA LYS A 47 13.69 -0.15 31.56
C LYS A 47 14.38 -1.04 30.52
N LYS A 48 13.80 -2.20 30.21
CA LYS A 48 14.36 -3.18 29.26
C LYS A 48 13.84 -3.02 27.84
N THR A 49 12.86 -2.14 27.63
CA THR A 49 12.33 -1.82 26.31
C THR A 49 13.09 -0.63 25.74
N PRO A 50 13.65 -0.73 24.52
CA PRO A 50 14.29 0.41 23.87
C PRO A 50 13.29 1.54 23.61
N LEU A 51 13.77 2.76 23.75
CA LEU A 51 13.01 3.94 23.37
C LEU A 51 13.06 4.18 21.85
N PRO A 52 12.04 4.82 21.27
CA PRO A 52 12.07 5.29 19.89
C PRO A 52 13.25 6.25 19.66
N LYS A 53 13.81 6.27 18.45
CA LYS A 53 14.81 7.26 18.07
C LYS A 53 14.25 8.69 18.26
N GLY A 54 15.03 9.56 18.91
CA GLY A 54 14.65 10.94 19.20
C GLY A 54 13.54 11.06 20.26
N LYS A 55 13.47 10.14 21.21
CA LYS A 55 12.61 10.21 22.40
C LYS A 55 13.42 9.79 23.63
N ASP A 56 13.28 10.55 24.72
CA ASP A 56 14.03 10.32 25.96
C ASP A 56 13.21 9.55 27.02
N ALA A 57 11.91 9.38 26.79
CA ALA A 57 10.99 8.63 27.66
C ALA A 57 9.77 8.12 26.88
N PHE A 58 9.08 7.12 27.43
CA PHE A 58 7.76 6.70 26.96
C PHE A 58 6.70 7.74 27.36
N SER A 59 5.66 7.91 26.54
CA SER A 59 4.55 8.84 26.79
C SER A 59 3.43 8.21 27.64
N GLY A 60 3.32 6.89 27.65
CA GLY A 60 2.29 6.16 28.38
C GLY A 60 2.34 4.65 28.11
N VAL A 61 1.49 3.90 28.82
CA VAL A 61 1.40 2.45 28.73
C VAL A 61 -0.05 2.01 28.52
N HIS A 62 -0.30 1.17 27.52
CA HIS A 62 -1.62 0.56 27.30
C HIS A 62 -1.52 -0.95 27.44
N ILE A 63 -2.28 -1.53 28.36
CA ILE A 63 -2.27 -2.96 28.68
C ILE A 63 -3.45 -3.62 27.99
N ILE A 64 -3.21 -4.61 27.13
CA ILE A 64 -4.26 -5.39 26.46
C ILE A 64 -4.46 -6.69 27.23
N ALA A 65 -5.57 -6.79 27.93
CA ALA A 65 -5.89 -7.90 28.84
C ALA A 65 -6.84 -8.93 28.18
N PRO A 66 -6.77 -10.21 28.55
CA PRO A 66 -7.69 -11.24 28.04
C PRO A 66 -9.16 -10.92 28.33
N PRO A 67 -10.08 -11.58 27.60
CA PRO A 67 -11.51 -11.47 27.88
C PRO A 67 -11.83 -11.91 29.31
N LEU A 68 -12.82 -11.28 29.95
CA LEU A 68 -13.24 -11.65 31.32
C LEU A 68 -13.76 -13.09 31.44
N VAL A 69 -14.16 -13.71 30.33
CA VAL A 69 -14.61 -15.11 30.28
C VAL A 69 -13.46 -16.11 30.27
N VAL A 70 -12.24 -15.63 30.01
CA VAL A 70 -11.02 -16.42 30.16
C VAL A 70 -10.62 -16.28 31.63
N GLU A 71 -11.08 -17.21 32.47
CA GLU A 71 -10.76 -17.29 33.90
C GLU A 71 -9.32 -17.82 34.10
N ASP A 72 -8.31 -17.02 33.69
CA ASP A 72 -6.89 -17.34 33.85
C ASP A 72 -6.28 -16.52 35.01
N ASP A 73 -6.09 -17.17 36.15
CA ASP A 73 -5.53 -16.56 37.37
C ASP A 73 -4.13 -15.96 37.14
N THR A 74 -3.34 -16.52 36.22
CA THR A 74 -1.98 -16.06 35.92
C THR A 74 -2.02 -14.76 35.13
N ALA A 75 -2.93 -14.65 34.16
CA ALA A 75 -3.16 -13.44 33.41
C ALA A 75 -3.69 -12.31 34.30
N GLU A 76 -4.65 -12.60 35.17
CA GLU A 76 -5.20 -11.64 36.13
C GLU A 76 -4.14 -11.12 37.12
N ALA A 77 -3.33 -12.02 37.67
CA ALA A 77 -2.21 -11.63 38.54
C ALA A 77 -1.19 -10.74 37.83
N SER A 78 -0.91 -11.01 36.55
CA SER A 78 0.00 -10.21 35.73
C SER A 78 -0.58 -8.81 35.46
N ILE A 79 -1.88 -8.70 35.15
CA ILE A 79 -2.56 -7.41 34.96
C ILE A 79 -2.53 -6.60 36.26
N ALA A 80 -2.87 -7.22 37.39
CA ALA A 80 -2.84 -6.58 38.69
C ALA A 80 -1.44 -6.05 39.02
N SER A 81 -0.40 -6.85 38.76
CA SER A 81 1.01 -6.45 38.91
C SER A 81 1.38 -5.23 38.06
N LEU A 82 1.03 -5.23 36.77
CA LEU A 82 1.27 -4.10 35.86
C LEU A 82 0.55 -2.81 36.29
N VAL A 83 -0.66 -2.94 36.85
CA VAL A 83 -1.48 -1.81 37.31
C VAL A 83 -1.05 -1.30 38.68
N ALA A 84 -0.58 -2.17 39.57
CA ALA A 84 -0.20 -1.81 40.94
C ALA A 84 1.25 -1.31 41.07
N ASP A 85 2.10 -1.47 40.04
CA ASP A 85 3.48 -1.01 40.07
C ASP A 85 3.56 0.52 40.24
N THR A 86 3.90 0.97 41.45
CA THR A 86 4.02 2.39 41.82
C THR A 86 5.39 2.97 41.50
N SER A 87 6.37 2.14 41.15
CA SER A 87 7.73 2.58 40.78
C SER A 87 7.78 3.17 39.37
N CYS A 88 6.76 2.93 38.55
CA CYS A 88 6.60 3.53 37.22
C CYS A 88 5.52 4.63 37.24
N SER A 89 5.89 5.87 36.89
CA SER A 89 4.98 7.03 36.89
C SER A 89 4.20 7.23 35.58
N LEU A 90 4.37 6.35 34.59
CA LEU A 90 3.72 6.50 33.29
C LEU A 90 2.20 6.33 33.41
N PRO A 91 1.41 7.14 32.69
CA PRO A 91 -0.04 6.94 32.61
C PRO A 91 -0.34 5.57 32.02
N ARG A 92 -1.32 4.87 32.59
CA ARG A 92 -1.66 3.50 32.21
C ARG A 92 -3.15 3.34 31.91
N VAL A 93 -3.47 2.61 30.84
CA VAL A 93 -4.85 2.28 30.45
C VAL A 93 -4.96 0.79 30.20
N VAL A 94 -5.96 0.13 30.78
CA VAL A 94 -6.23 -1.30 30.55
C VAL A 94 -7.37 -1.45 29.55
N HIS A 95 -7.12 -2.18 28.47
CA HIS A 95 -8.06 -2.52 27.42
C HIS A 95 -8.35 -4.02 27.51
N ARG A 96 -9.58 -4.40 27.83
CA ARG A 96 -10.01 -5.82 27.89
C ARG A 96 -10.49 -6.30 26.53
N LEU A 97 -10.06 -7.49 26.11
CA LEU A 97 -10.61 -8.14 24.93
C LEU A 97 -12.09 -8.53 25.16
N SER A 98 -12.89 -8.60 24.10
CA SER A 98 -14.33 -8.93 24.20
C SER A 98 -14.56 -10.42 24.53
N SER A 99 -15.59 -10.73 25.32
CA SER A 99 -16.00 -12.11 25.66
C SER A 99 -16.51 -12.94 24.47
N GLN A 100 -16.85 -12.29 23.34
CA GLN A 100 -17.26 -12.97 22.10
C GLN A 100 -16.09 -13.58 21.32
N ALA A 101 -14.85 -13.41 21.79
CA ALA A 101 -13.63 -13.97 21.20
C ALA A 101 -13.34 -15.44 21.59
N ALA A 102 -14.27 -16.15 22.25
CA ALA A 102 -14.14 -17.57 22.65
C ALA A 102 -14.30 -18.54 21.45
N PRO A 103 -13.56 -19.67 21.39
CA PRO A 103 -13.12 -20.35 20.16
C PRO A 103 -14.26 -20.95 19.31
N THR A 104 -14.76 -20.19 18.35
CA THR A 104 -15.69 -20.63 17.28
C THR A 104 -15.43 -19.83 15.99
N VAL A 105 -15.94 -20.22 14.82
CA VAL A 105 -15.82 -19.40 13.58
C VAL A 105 -16.42 -17.98 13.76
N SER A 106 -17.42 -17.83 14.64
CA SER A 106 -17.95 -16.52 15.08
C SER A 106 -16.96 -15.68 15.88
N SER A 107 -15.98 -16.31 16.53
CA SER A 107 -15.01 -15.67 17.42
C SER A 107 -13.84 -15.01 16.71
N ALA A 108 -13.44 -15.53 15.55
CA ALA A 108 -12.37 -14.95 14.75
C ALA A 108 -12.64 -13.46 14.52
N MET A 109 -13.83 -13.14 14.01
CA MET A 109 -14.26 -11.76 13.80
C MET A 109 -14.29 -10.91 15.06
N ALA A 110 -14.71 -11.48 16.19
CA ALA A 110 -14.69 -10.77 17.46
C ALA A 110 -13.25 -10.47 17.91
N GLU A 111 -12.31 -11.40 17.70
CA GLU A 111 -10.87 -11.16 17.93
C GLU A 111 -10.37 -10.00 17.05
N TYR A 112 -10.67 -10.03 15.74
CA TYR A 112 -10.25 -8.98 14.84
C TYR A 112 -10.89 -7.62 15.21
N GLU A 113 -12.21 -7.56 15.37
CA GLU A 113 -12.93 -6.35 15.76
C GLU A 113 -12.36 -5.77 17.05
N THR A 114 -11.99 -6.63 18.00
CA THR A 114 -11.36 -6.21 19.24
C THR A 114 -9.98 -5.59 18.99
N ILE A 115 -9.10 -6.22 18.19
CA ILE A 115 -7.78 -5.68 17.84
C ILE A 115 -7.90 -4.28 17.21
N PHE A 116 -8.82 -4.12 16.25
CA PHE A 116 -9.04 -2.84 15.58
C PHE A 116 -9.70 -1.79 16.47
N THR A 117 -10.69 -2.18 17.29
CA THR A 117 -11.34 -1.28 18.25
C THR A 117 -10.33 -0.73 19.26
N ILE A 118 -9.45 -1.59 19.78
CA ILE A 118 -8.38 -1.17 20.67
C ILE A 118 -7.41 -0.26 19.91
N GLY A 119 -6.97 -0.67 18.71
CA GLY A 119 -6.13 0.17 17.84
C GLY A 119 -6.67 1.59 17.63
N GLU A 120 -7.98 1.72 17.38
CA GLU A 120 -8.68 3.00 17.28
C GLU A 120 -8.70 3.75 18.60
N LYS A 121 -9.09 3.11 19.71
CA LYS A 121 -9.12 3.73 21.05
C LYS A 121 -7.77 4.30 21.44
N LEU A 122 -6.70 3.53 21.24
CA LEU A 122 -5.33 3.96 21.54
C LEU A 122 -5.01 5.30 20.86
N LEU A 123 -5.33 5.42 19.58
CA LEU A 123 -5.06 6.64 18.81
C LEU A 123 -5.95 7.81 19.23
N LEU A 124 -7.23 7.55 19.53
CA LEU A 124 -8.14 8.57 20.04
C LEU A 124 -7.76 9.06 21.45
N GLU A 125 -7.14 8.20 22.25
CA GLU A 125 -6.60 8.51 23.58
C GLU A 125 -5.22 9.20 23.51
N GLY A 126 -4.75 9.56 22.30
CA GLY A 126 -3.53 10.35 22.10
C GLY A 126 -2.25 9.54 22.11
N ALA A 127 -2.32 8.21 21.95
CA ALA A 127 -1.12 7.39 21.86
C ALA A 127 -0.26 7.77 20.65
N ASP A 128 1.04 7.85 20.88
CA ASP A 128 2.05 8.31 19.92
C ASP A 128 3.20 7.30 19.77
N ARG A 129 4.27 7.72 19.08
CA ARG A 129 5.46 6.88 18.87
C ARG A 129 6.17 6.49 20.15
N ALA A 130 5.96 7.21 21.25
CA ALA A 130 6.54 6.89 22.54
C ALA A 130 5.55 6.12 23.44
N THR A 131 4.37 5.74 22.95
CA THR A 131 3.42 4.94 23.74
C THR A 131 3.78 3.46 23.69
N LEU A 132 3.87 2.84 24.87
CA LEU A 132 4.16 1.42 25.06
C LEU A 132 2.85 0.61 25.11
N VAL A 133 2.68 -0.40 24.26
CA VAL A 133 1.56 -1.35 24.36
C VAL A 133 2.04 -2.66 24.98
N VAL A 134 1.31 -3.24 25.93
CA VAL A 134 1.65 -4.50 26.62
C VAL A 134 0.48 -5.46 26.51
N PHE A 135 0.60 -6.52 25.72
CA PHE A 135 -0.41 -7.59 25.67
C PHE A 135 -0.16 -8.60 26.79
N VAL A 136 -1.23 -9.07 27.42
CA VAL A 136 -1.21 -10.14 28.43
C VAL A 136 -1.85 -11.37 27.80
N GLY A 137 -1.08 -12.45 27.71
CA GLY A 137 -1.54 -13.75 27.19
C GLY A 137 -2.27 -14.59 28.23
N TRP A 138 -2.85 -15.71 27.80
CA TRP A 138 -3.53 -16.70 28.65
C TRP A 138 -3.37 -18.12 28.05
N GLU A 139 -3.61 -19.16 28.84
CA GLU A 139 -3.52 -20.55 28.39
C GLU A 139 -4.77 -21.03 27.63
N ASP A 140 -4.57 -21.78 26.54
CA ASP A 140 -5.65 -22.45 25.78
C ASP A 140 -5.38 -23.97 25.77
N GLU A 141 -6.17 -24.71 26.55
CA GLU A 141 -6.03 -26.16 26.73
C GLU A 141 -6.45 -26.97 25.48
N GLU A 142 -7.44 -26.51 24.71
CA GLU A 142 -7.98 -27.24 23.54
C GLU A 142 -7.00 -27.31 22.37
N ARG A 143 -6.01 -26.40 22.34
CA ARG A 143 -5.04 -26.27 21.24
C ARG A 143 -3.65 -26.81 21.56
N GLY A 144 -3.57 -27.62 22.62
CA GLY A 144 -2.35 -28.35 22.98
C GLY A 144 -1.43 -27.59 23.94
N GLY A 145 -1.97 -26.74 24.83
CA GLY A 145 -1.23 -26.16 25.95
C GLY A 145 -0.06 -25.29 25.49
N GLY A 146 -0.38 -24.11 24.97
CA GLY A 146 0.62 -23.08 24.66
C GLY A 146 0.83 -22.14 25.83
N ASP A 147 2.02 -22.15 26.42
CA ASP A 147 2.43 -21.22 27.48
C ASP A 147 2.50 -19.77 26.97
N PHE A 148 1.45 -18.97 27.15
CA PHE A 148 1.41 -17.61 26.62
C PHE A 148 1.64 -16.54 27.69
N TYR A 149 2.83 -15.95 27.65
CA TYR A 149 3.01 -14.56 28.04
C TYR A 149 3.50 -13.83 26.79
N ALA A 150 2.63 -13.10 26.11
CA ALA A 150 3.03 -12.35 24.91
C ALA A 150 2.73 -10.87 25.11
N ALA A 151 3.70 -10.12 25.65
CA ALA A 151 3.73 -8.68 25.45
C ALA A 151 4.16 -8.39 24.00
N LEU A 152 3.20 -8.23 23.11
CA LEU A 152 3.43 -7.56 21.83
C LEU A 152 3.68 -6.07 22.13
N ILE A 153 4.96 -5.67 22.22
CA ILE A 153 5.36 -4.30 22.49
C ILE A 153 5.23 -3.43 21.24
N GLY A 154 4.01 -3.02 20.94
CA GLY A 154 3.73 -2.08 19.86
C GLY A 154 4.01 -0.63 20.25
N MET A 155 4.61 0.14 19.33
CA MET A 155 4.58 1.60 19.34
C MET A 155 3.63 2.09 18.24
N LEU A 156 2.91 3.18 18.49
CA LEU A 156 1.95 3.77 17.54
C LEU A 156 2.55 4.91 16.74
N PRO A 157 2.11 5.20 15.51
CA PRO A 157 1.27 4.38 14.63
C PRO A 157 2.09 3.23 14.03
N PHE A 158 1.47 2.05 13.87
CA PHE A 158 2.08 0.74 13.61
C PHE A 158 2.93 0.63 12.31
N ARG A 159 4.06 1.34 12.23
CA ARG A 159 5.09 1.18 11.18
C ARG A 159 6.14 0.11 11.53
N GLY A 160 5.79 -0.79 12.46
CA GLY A 160 6.61 -1.90 12.93
C GLY A 160 6.26 -2.23 14.37
N LEU A 161 5.53 -3.33 14.59
CA LEU A 161 5.34 -3.91 15.92
C LEU A 161 6.67 -4.52 16.39
N THR A 162 7.19 -4.04 17.53
CA THR A 162 8.26 -4.77 18.24
C THR A 162 7.61 -5.88 19.02
N VAL A 163 8.02 -7.12 18.82
CA VAL A 163 7.56 -8.21 19.69
C VAL A 163 8.69 -8.48 20.66
N ALA A 164 8.50 -8.15 21.94
CA ALA A 164 9.39 -8.62 23.00
C ALA A 164 8.59 -9.66 23.79
N LEU A 165 8.84 -10.94 23.53
CA LEU A 165 8.25 -12.00 24.35
C LEU A 165 8.80 -11.89 25.76
N LEU A 166 7.92 -11.63 26.72
CA LEU A 166 8.23 -11.56 28.15
C LEU A 166 7.56 -12.75 28.79
N THR A 167 8.30 -13.60 29.47
CA THR A 167 7.74 -14.86 29.97
C THR A 167 8.61 -15.40 31.09
N GLN A 168 7.96 -15.96 32.12
CA GLN A 168 8.65 -16.50 33.30
C GLN A 168 9.04 -17.98 33.16
N ARG A 169 8.57 -18.68 32.10
CA ARG A 169 8.84 -20.11 31.87
C ARG A 169 10.19 -20.33 31.16
N THR A 170 10.71 -21.56 31.23
CA THR A 170 12.04 -21.93 30.69
C THR A 170 12.00 -22.79 29.42
N LYS A 171 10.81 -23.21 28.95
CA LYS A 171 10.62 -24.08 27.77
C LYS A 171 9.47 -23.53 26.91
N TYR A 172 9.63 -23.55 25.58
CA TYR A 172 8.63 -23.13 24.58
C TYR A 172 8.58 -24.17 23.46
N ASN A 173 7.38 -24.50 22.95
CA ASN A 173 7.24 -25.44 21.83
C ASN A 173 7.74 -24.86 20.50
N ASP A 174 7.38 -23.61 20.16
CA ASP A 174 7.97 -22.82 19.05
C ASP A 174 7.60 -21.33 19.17
N PRO A 175 8.51 -20.43 19.62
CA PRO A 175 8.21 -19.01 19.82
C PRO A 175 8.07 -18.21 18.49
N LEU A 176 8.12 -18.89 17.34
CA LEU A 176 8.04 -18.27 16.01
C LEU A 176 6.72 -18.56 15.30
N PHE A 177 5.83 -19.27 15.98
CA PHE A 177 4.51 -19.62 15.49
C PHE A 177 3.46 -19.07 16.45
N TYR A 178 2.52 -18.30 15.93
CA TYR A 178 1.42 -17.74 16.69
C TYR A 178 0.11 -18.04 15.97
N SER A 179 -0.86 -18.53 16.71
CA SER A 179 -2.24 -18.58 16.27
C SER A 179 -3.14 -17.85 17.26
N SER A 180 -4.22 -17.25 16.77
CA SER A 180 -5.26 -16.75 17.68
C SER A 180 -6.11 -17.90 18.21
N PRO A 181 -6.87 -17.72 19.31
CA PRO A 181 -7.82 -18.70 19.83
C PRO A 181 -8.88 -19.17 18.82
N SER A 182 -9.20 -18.40 17.79
CA SER A 182 -10.08 -18.84 16.69
C SER A 182 -9.35 -19.68 15.64
N GLY A 183 -8.02 -19.56 15.54
CA GLY A 183 -7.18 -20.31 14.60
C GLY A 183 -7.16 -19.71 13.21
N VAL A 184 -7.87 -18.60 13.02
CA VAL A 184 -7.92 -17.86 11.76
C VAL A 184 -6.69 -16.98 11.59
N PHE A 185 -6.15 -16.43 12.69
CA PHE A 185 -4.81 -15.85 12.66
C PHE A 185 -3.77 -16.95 12.75
N HIS A 186 -2.84 -16.92 11.80
CA HIS A 186 -1.72 -17.84 11.79
C HIS A 186 -0.47 -17.11 11.28
N ILE A 187 0.43 -16.79 12.21
CA ILE A 187 1.67 -16.10 11.94
C ILE A 187 2.81 -17.09 12.13
N ASN A 188 3.52 -17.38 11.04
CA ASN A 188 4.78 -18.08 11.07
C ASN A 188 5.88 -17.07 10.71
N ALA A 189 6.72 -16.72 11.67
CA ALA A 189 7.81 -15.79 11.44
C ALA A 189 8.88 -16.34 10.47
N GLY A 190 8.90 -17.65 10.21
CA GLY A 190 9.72 -18.28 9.18
C GLY A 190 9.16 -18.17 7.76
N ASP A 191 7.96 -17.62 7.57
CA ASP A 191 7.38 -17.43 6.24
C ASP A 191 8.09 -16.29 5.49
N SER A 192 8.74 -16.64 4.39
CA SER A 192 9.41 -15.69 3.48
C SER A 192 8.48 -14.60 2.93
N ALA A 193 7.18 -14.87 2.73
CA ALA A 193 6.20 -13.90 2.23
C ALA A 193 6.07 -12.68 3.15
N ARG A 194 6.29 -12.89 4.45
CA ARG A 194 6.12 -11.89 5.52
C ARG A 194 7.34 -11.02 5.73
N MET A 195 8.39 -11.15 4.91
CA MET A 195 9.51 -10.19 4.80
C MET A 195 9.94 -9.54 6.12
N GLY A 196 10.28 -10.40 7.06
CA GLY A 196 10.74 -10.00 8.38
C GLY A 196 12.24 -10.12 8.54
N MET A 197 13.07 -9.73 7.57
CA MET A 197 14.51 -9.90 7.77
C MET A 197 15.12 -8.94 8.80
N PHE A 198 14.57 -7.74 9.08
CA PHE A 198 15.24 -6.80 10.00
C PHE A 198 14.38 -5.72 10.70
N PRO A 199 13.09 -5.91 11.06
CA PRO A 199 12.33 -4.81 11.69
C PRO A 199 12.94 -4.41 13.05
N ILE A 200 13.54 -5.33 13.80
CA ILE A 200 13.95 -5.02 15.18
C ILE A 200 15.23 -4.14 15.21
N LYS A 201 16.32 -4.56 14.55
CA LYS A 201 17.60 -3.85 14.65
C LYS A 201 17.63 -2.50 13.90
N ALA A 202 16.94 -2.41 12.77
CA ALA A 202 16.91 -1.21 11.92
C ALA A 202 15.87 -0.17 12.35
N VAL A 203 14.92 -0.51 13.23
CA VAL A 203 14.01 0.48 13.83
C VAL A 203 14.52 0.96 15.21
N PHE A 204 15.24 0.12 15.97
CA PHE A 204 15.45 0.37 17.41
C PHE A 204 16.91 0.29 17.90
N GLY A 205 17.88 -0.01 17.04
CA GLY A 205 19.27 -0.24 17.46
C GLY A 205 19.51 -1.65 18.01
N PRO A 206 20.70 -1.93 18.59
CA PRO A 206 21.03 -3.25 19.12
C PRO A 206 20.24 -3.55 20.41
N LEU A 207 19.53 -4.67 20.43
CA LEU A 207 19.00 -5.27 21.66
C LEU A 207 20.08 -6.11 22.34
N ALA A 208 20.01 -6.26 23.67
CA ALA A 208 20.86 -7.21 24.40
C ALA A 208 20.46 -8.66 24.10
N ASP A 209 21.45 -9.55 23.99
CA ASP A 209 21.31 -10.83 23.29
C ASP A 209 20.56 -11.93 24.07
N LYS A 210 19.39 -12.32 23.55
CA LYS A 210 19.00 -13.72 23.35
C LYS A 210 18.27 -13.87 22.02
N THR A 211 18.78 -14.73 21.14
CA THR A 211 18.29 -14.87 19.76
C THR A 211 17.79 -16.29 19.51
N VAL A 212 16.54 -16.43 19.03
CA VAL A 212 16.08 -17.66 18.38
C VAL A 212 16.45 -17.56 16.91
N LYS A 213 17.28 -18.49 16.43
CA LYS A 213 17.61 -18.63 15.00
C LYS A 213 16.76 -19.76 14.42
N LYS A 214 15.91 -19.46 13.45
CA LYS A 214 15.15 -20.48 12.69
C LYS A 214 15.36 -20.30 11.20
N LYS A 215 15.42 -21.38 10.45
CA LYS A 215 15.56 -21.32 8.99
C LYS A 215 14.30 -20.67 8.37
N ILE A 216 14.47 -19.70 7.48
CA ILE A 216 13.37 -19.14 6.67
C ILE A 216 12.90 -20.24 5.72
N GLY A 217 11.58 -20.38 5.59
CA GLY A 217 10.97 -21.21 4.56
C GLY A 217 11.33 -20.71 3.16
N THR A 218 11.20 -21.58 2.18
CA THR A 218 11.43 -21.21 0.77
C THR A 218 10.32 -20.29 0.29
N TRP A 219 10.67 -19.24 -0.43
CA TRP A 219 9.69 -18.41 -1.12
C TRP A 219 9.14 -19.15 -2.34
N HIS A 220 7.84 -19.46 -2.27
CA HIS A 220 7.09 -20.07 -3.36
C HIS A 220 6.23 -19.00 -4.01
N ASN A 221 6.70 -18.40 -5.11
CA ASN A 221 5.92 -17.48 -5.94
C ASN A 221 5.24 -18.23 -7.10
N ILE A 222 4.26 -17.57 -7.72
CA ILE A 222 3.61 -18.13 -8.91
C ILE A 222 4.64 -18.26 -10.04
N ASN A 223 4.69 -19.44 -10.66
CA ASN A 223 5.62 -19.71 -11.74
C ASN A 223 5.15 -19.05 -13.04
N THR A 224 5.87 -18.03 -13.46
CA THR A 224 5.58 -17.23 -14.66
C THR A 224 6.42 -17.63 -15.87
N SER A 225 7.34 -18.60 -15.76
CA SER A 225 8.37 -18.85 -16.77
C SER A 225 7.80 -19.28 -18.13
N LYS A 226 6.61 -19.90 -18.15
CA LYS A 226 5.91 -20.31 -19.38
C LYS A 226 5.23 -19.14 -20.10
N PHE A 227 5.02 -18.02 -19.41
CA PHE A 227 4.23 -16.88 -19.88
C PHE A 227 5.10 -15.66 -20.21
N ILE A 228 6.32 -15.61 -19.66
CA ILE A 228 7.31 -14.58 -19.97
C ILE A 228 8.06 -14.98 -21.25
N ASN A 229 8.25 -14.03 -22.18
CA ASN A 229 8.91 -14.27 -23.48
C ASN A 229 8.23 -15.39 -24.28
N HIS A 230 6.90 -15.52 -24.17
CA HIS A 230 6.13 -16.49 -24.93
C HIS A 230 6.43 -16.34 -26.44
N LYS A 231 6.58 -17.44 -27.17
CA LYS A 231 6.97 -17.41 -28.59
C LYS A 231 5.96 -16.67 -29.46
N ASP A 232 4.69 -16.77 -29.10
CA ASP A 232 3.60 -16.01 -29.68
C ASP A 232 3.34 -14.77 -28.81
N GLN A 233 4.03 -13.66 -29.13
CA GLN A 233 3.82 -12.36 -28.51
C GLN A 233 2.58 -11.63 -29.07
N GLU A 234 1.97 -12.09 -30.16
CA GLU A 234 0.72 -11.51 -30.67
C GLU A 234 -0.45 -11.93 -29.78
N SER A 235 -0.52 -13.21 -29.40
CA SER A 235 -1.55 -13.75 -28.51
C SER A 235 -1.24 -13.54 -27.03
N HIS A 236 0.04 -13.51 -26.65
CA HIS A 236 0.51 -13.35 -25.27
C HIS A 236 1.57 -12.24 -25.11
N PRO A 237 1.23 -10.97 -25.39
CA PRO A 237 2.14 -9.84 -25.25
C PRO A 237 2.38 -9.51 -23.78
N THR A 238 3.33 -10.20 -23.15
CA THR A 238 3.68 -10.00 -21.74
C THR A 238 4.95 -9.16 -21.61
N THR A 239 4.88 -8.08 -20.85
CA THR A 239 6.05 -7.31 -20.43
C THR A 239 6.39 -7.65 -18.99
N PRO A 240 7.42 -8.48 -18.73
CA PRO A 240 7.85 -8.77 -17.37
C PRO A 240 8.55 -7.55 -16.76
N ILE A 241 8.22 -7.25 -15.51
CA ILE A 241 8.83 -6.19 -14.72
C ILE A 241 9.11 -6.75 -13.31
N PRO A 242 9.89 -7.85 -13.19
CA PRO A 242 10.10 -8.48 -11.89
C PRO A 242 10.72 -7.47 -10.93
N PHE A 243 10.22 -7.47 -9.70
CA PHE A 243 10.67 -6.56 -8.67
C PHE A 243 11.27 -7.35 -7.53
N LYS A 244 12.32 -6.80 -6.90
CA LYS A 244 12.92 -7.43 -5.73
C LYS A 244 12.57 -6.61 -4.51
N ILE A 245 12.13 -7.30 -3.46
CA ILE A 245 11.92 -6.69 -2.15
C ILE A 245 12.61 -7.60 -1.15
N GLY A 246 13.57 -7.06 -0.40
CA GLY A 246 14.33 -7.83 0.61
C GLY A 246 14.96 -9.12 0.06
N GLY A 247 15.48 -9.07 -1.18
CA GLY A 247 16.09 -10.22 -1.86
C GLY A 247 15.12 -11.22 -2.51
N LEU A 248 13.81 -11.12 -2.26
CA LEU A 248 12.80 -11.97 -2.89
C LEU A 248 12.35 -11.40 -4.24
N THR A 249 12.34 -12.24 -5.28
CA THR A 249 11.82 -11.85 -6.59
C THR A 249 10.30 -11.99 -6.61
N LEU A 250 9.61 -10.85 -6.64
CA LEU A 250 8.20 -10.72 -6.91
C LEU A 250 7.97 -10.77 -8.44
N PRO A 251 7.25 -11.78 -8.96
CA PRO A 251 6.83 -11.77 -10.35
C PRO A 251 5.83 -10.63 -10.56
N MET A 252 6.20 -9.66 -11.38
CA MET A 252 5.27 -8.62 -11.84
C MET A 252 5.30 -8.57 -13.37
N MET A 253 4.14 -8.37 -13.98
CA MET A 253 4.05 -8.23 -15.43
C MET A 253 2.83 -7.43 -15.86
N THR A 254 2.92 -6.89 -17.07
CA THR A 254 1.80 -6.32 -17.80
C THR A 254 1.44 -7.23 -18.98
N HIS A 255 0.18 -7.60 -19.12
CA HIS A 255 -0.35 -8.25 -20.30
C HIS A 255 -1.00 -7.20 -21.21
N ASN A 256 -0.43 -6.98 -22.39
CA ASN A 256 -0.78 -5.91 -23.34
C ASN A 256 -1.78 -6.34 -24.44
N GLY A 257 -2.34 -7.54 -24.30
CA GLY A 257 -3.30 -8.12 -25.21
C GLY A 257 -4.72 -7.63 -24.91
N SER A 258 -5.69 -8.21 -25.61
CA SER A 258 -7.11 -7.93 -25.31
C SER A 258 -7.44 -8.31 -23.85
N TYR A 259 -8.45 -7.67 -23.27
CA TYR A 259 -8.90 -7.99 -21.92
C TYR A 259 -9.22 -9.49 -21.74
N ASN A 260 -9.93 -10.09 -22.71
CA ASN A 260 -10.28 -11.51 -22.63
C ASN A 260 -9.05 -12.43 -22.71
N ASN A 261 -8.09 -12.15 -23.59
CA ASN A 261 -6.85 -12.92 -23.65
C ASN A 261 -6.05 -12.80 -22.34
N SER A 262 -6.08 -11.62 -21.72
CA SER A 262 -5.42 -11.37 -20.44
C SER A 262 -6.06 -12.15 -19.29
N LEU A 263 -7.40 -12.27 -19.27
CA LEU A 263 -8.13 -13.11 -18.30
C LEU A 263 -7.78 -14.59 -18.47
N SER A 264 -7.74 -15.09 -19.71
CA SER A 264 -7.32 -16.46 -20.01
C SER A 264 -5.89 -16.72 -19.53
N ALA A 265 -4.96 -15.83 -19.84
CA ALA A 265 -3.56 -15.96 -19.43
C ALA A 265 -3.38 -15.97 -17.89
N LEU A 266 -4.14 -15.15 -17.16
CA LEU A 266 -4.16 -15.19 -15.70
C LEU A 266 -4.70 -16.53 -15.18
N SER A 267 -5.83 -16.99 -15.73
CA SER A 267 -6.45 -18.26 -15.34
C SER A 267 -5.54 -19.46 -15.58
N ASP A 268 -4.89 -19.51 -16.74
CA ASP A 268 -3.93 -20.56 -17.11
C ASP A 268 -2.72 -20.56 -16.17
N MET A 269 -2.25 -19.37 -15.76
CA MET A 269 -1.11 -19.22 -14.86
C MET A 269 -1.42 -19.70 -13.44
N LEU A 270 -2.57 -19.34 -12.89
CA LEU A 270 -2.98 -19.80 -11.56
C LEU A 270 -3.28 -21.30 -11.57
N SER A 271 -3.99 -21.79 -12.59
CA SER A 271 -4.30 -23.21 -12.74
C SER A 271 -3.03 -24.07 -12.88
N SER A 272 -2.03 -23.58 -13.64
CA SER A 272 -0.74 -24.25 -13.79
C SER A 272 0.12 -24.25 -12.53
N HIS A 273 -0.11 -23.32 -11.60
CA HIS A 273 0.68 -23.20 -10.36
C HIS A 273 0.06 -24.01 -9.22
N TYR A 274 -1.26 -23.97 -9.07
CA TYR A 274 -1.96 -24.61 -7.96
C TYR A 274 -2.57 -25.98 -8.31
N ASP A 275 -2.48 -26.44 -9.57
CA ASP A 275 -3.11 -27.69 -10.05
C ASP A 275 -4.61 -27.81 -9.66
N ALA A 276 -5.34 -26.68 -9.72
CA ALA A 276 -6.73 -26.51 -9.25
C ALA A 276 -6.98 -26.73 -7.73
N GLY A 277 -5.94 -26.90 -6.92
CA GLY A 277 -6.01 -27.04 -5.45
C GLY A 277 -6.15 -25.74 -4.67
N TYR A 278 -6.88 -24.75 -5.22
CA TYR A 278 -7.02 -23.43 -4.60
C TYR A 278 -8.46 -22.92 -4.57
N PHE A 279 -8.73 -22.03 -3.63
CA PHE A 279 -10.02 -21.36 -3.45
C PHE A 279 -9.84 -19.86 -3.74
N PRO A 280 -10.32 -19.36 -4.89
CA PRO A 280 -10.22 -17.95 -5.24
C PRO A 280 -11.18 -17.10 -4.41
N ILE A 281 -10.63 -16.05 -3.82
CA ILE A 281 -11.37 -14.98 -3.14
C ILE A 281 -11.10 -13.69 -3.90
N VAL A 282 -12.03 -13.28 -4.76
CA VAL A 282 -11.85 -12.06 -5.56
C VAL A 282 -12.40 -10.87 -4.80
N SER A 283 -11.52 -9.96 -4.39
CA SER A 283 -11.86 -8.69 -3.74
C SER A 283 -11.94 -7.59 -4.80
N SER A 284 -13.09 -6.91 -4.90
CA SER A 284 -13.31 -5.84 -5.87
C SER A 284 -14.08 -4.68 -5.26
N GLY A 285 -13.48 -3.48 -5.33
CA GLY A 285 -14.16 -2.26 -4.94
C GLY A 285 -15.33 -1.95 -5.86
N GLU A 286 -16.36 -1.30 -5.32
CA GLU A 286 -17.59 -0.98 -6.06
C GLU A 286 -17.41 -0.39 -7.46
N THR A 287 -16.43 0.47 -7.69
CA THR A 287 -16.23 1.02 -9.04
C THR A 287 -15.75 -0.06 -10.01
N CYS A 288 -14.84 -0.94 -9.59
CA CYS A 288 -14.35 -2.05 -10.40
C CYS A 288 -15.40 -3.15 -10.55
N ASP A 289 -16.21 -3.37 -9.52
CA ASP A 289 -17.36 -4.30 -9.55
C ASP A 289 -18.43 -3.83 -10.55
N ALA A 290 -18.74 -2.52 -10.56
CA ALA A 290 -19.68 -1.95 -11.52
C ALA A 290 -19.20 -2.12 -12.97
N LEU A 291 -17.89 -2.04 -13.21
CA LEU A 291 -17.27 -2.32 -14.52
C LEU A 291 -17.22 -3.82 -14.87
N GLY A 292 -17.48 -4.70 -13.90
CA GLY A 292 -17.48 -6.16 -14.07
C GLY A 292 -16.13 -6.83 -13.91
N TYR A 293 -15.06 -6.08 -13.62
CA TYR A 293 -13.70 -6.64 -13.59
C TYR A 293 -13.53 -7.78 -12.59
N GLY A 294 -14.01 -7.61 -11.36
CA GLY A 294 -13.95 -8.66 -10.35
C GLY A 294 -14.75 -9.91 -10.73
N SER A 295 -15.99 -9.73 -11.22
CA SER A 295 -16.84 -10.84 -11.64
C SER A 295 -16.26 -11.61 -12.82
N ASP A 296 -15.69 -10.90 -13.81
CA ASP A 296 -15.11 -11.52 -14.99
C ASP A 296 -13.82 -12.28 -14.65
N VAL A 297 -13.01 -11.76 -13.70
CA VAL A 297 -11.87 -12.50 -13.14
C VAL A 297 -12.34 -13.80 -12.50
N LEU A 298 -13.32 -13.75 -11.58
CA LEU A 298 -13.80 -14.94 -10.89
C LEU A 298 -14.33 -16.00 -11.87
N GLU A 299 -15.10 -15.59 -12.88
CA GLU A 299 -15.63 -16.49 -13.91
C GLU A 299 -14.53 -17.12 -14.77
N ALA A 300 -13.50 -16.34 -15.13
CA ALA A 300 -12.39 -16.83 -15.93
C ALA A 300 -11.55 -17.92 -15.23
N LEU A 301 -11.49 -17.92 -13.90
CA LEU A 301 -10.73 -18.91 -13.11
C LEU A 301 -11.34 -20.32 -13.15
N LYS A 302 -12.63 -20.44 -13.48
CA LYS A 302 -13.36 -21.72 -13.62
C LYS A 302 -13.18 -22.69 -12.45
N GLN A 303 -13.00 -22.17 -11.24
CA GLN A 303 -12.87 -22.98 -10.05
C GLN A 303 -14.25 -23.45 -9.56
N PRO A 304 -14.38 -24.68 -9.06
CA PRO A 304 -15.65 -25.22 -8.56
C PRO A 304 -16.14 -24.48 -7.30
N TYR A 305 -15.21 -23.91 -6.54
CA TYR A 305 -15.47 -23.11 -5.36
C TYR A 305 -14.80 -21.74 -5.51
N GLY A 306 -15.38 -20.73 -4.89
CA GLY A 306 -14.82 -19.39 -4.86
C GLY A 306 -15.72 -18.42 -4.12
N TYR A 307 -15.19 -17.26 -3.77
CA TYR A 307 -15.93 -16.21 -3.10
C TYR A 307 -15.69 -14.86 -3.77
N TYR A 308 -16.77 -14.10 -3.96
CA TYR A 308 -16.73 -12.75 -4.51
C TYR A 308 -16.97 -11.74 -3.40
N PHE A 309 -15.95 -10.98 -3.05
CA PHE A 309 -15.99 -9.99 -1.98
C PHE A 309 -16.04 -8.58 -2.58
N THR A 310 -17.18 -7.89 -2.43
CA THR A 310 -17.34 -6.50 -2.84
C THR A 310 -17.35 -5.57 -1.65
N HIS A 311 -16.79 -4.37 -1.83
CA HIS A 311 -16.65 -3.39 -0.77
C HIS A 311 -16.70 -1.95 -1.31
N LYS A 312 -16.88 -0.96 -0.44
CA LYS A 312 -16.87 0.46 -0.84
C LYS A 312 -15.46 0.88 -1.28
N SER A 313 -15.38 1.84 -2.21
CA SER A 313 -14.13 2.28 -2.85
C SER A 313 -13.67 3.64 -2.33
N GLY A 314 -12.36 3.87 -2.31
CA GLY A 314 -11.75 5.16 -1.93
C GLY A 314 -11.06 5.15 -0.56
N GLU A 315 -10.21 6.14 -0.33
CA GLU A 315 -9.37 6.21 0.89
C GLU A 315 -10.22 6.32 2.18
N SER A 316 -11.40 6.96 2.12
CA SER A 316 -12.37 7.03 3.21
C SER A 316 -12.97 5.68 3.62
N TYR A 317 -12.76 4.63 2.84
CA TYR A 317 -13.21 3.27 3.14
C TYR A 317 -12.04 2.29 3.34
N LYS A 318 -10.82 2.83 3.48
CA LYS A 318 -9.62 2.07 3.80
C LYS A 318 -9.55 1.75 5.29
N CYS A 319 -10.54 1.04 5.79
CA CYS A 319 -10.70 0.77 7.22
C CYS A 319 -11.18 -0.66 7.46
N TRP A 320 -10.99 -1.11 8.70
CA TRP A 320 -11.40 -2.45 9.14
C TRP A 320 -12.87 -2.73 8.88
N THR A 321 -13.77 -1.79 9.20
CA THR A 321 -15.22 -2.00 9.07
C THR A 321 -15.69 -2.30 7.64
N ASN A 322 -14.92 -1.90 6.63
CA ASN A 322 -15.25 -2.16 5.22
C ASN A 322 -14.70 -3.50 4.70
N TYR A 323 -13.59 -4.01 5.24
CA TYR A 323 -12.92 -5.23 4.75
C TYR A 323 -13.03 -6.43 5.70
N GLY A 324 -13.07 -6.18 7.01
CA GLY A 324 -13.14 -7.17 8.06
C GLY A 324 -14.55 -7.69 8.26
N THR A 325 -15.12 -8.39 7.27
CA THR A 325 -16.51 -8.89 7.32
C THR A 325 -16.59 -10.35 7.75
N LYS A 326 -17.66 -10.74 8.45
CA LYS A 326 -17.81 -12.11 8.98
C LYS A 326 -17.76 -13.16 7.89
N GLU A 327 -18.37 -12.83 6.76
CA GLU A 327 -18.45 -13.73 5.62
C GLU A 327 -17.07 -13.96 4.98
N LEU A 328 -16.24 -12.92 4.83
CA LEU A 328 -14.90 -13.08 4.26
C LEU A 328 -14.05 -14.08 5.05
N PHE A 329 -14.00 -13.96 6.37
CA PHE A 329 -13.24 -14.90 7.21
C PHE A 329 -13.83 -16.30 7.24
N ARG A 330 -15.17 -16.42 7.18
CA ARG A 330 -15.84 -17.72 7.05
C ARG A 330 -15.42 -18.43 5.77
N GLN A 331 -15.28 -17.70 4.67
CA GLN A 331 -14.87 -18.24 3.37
C GLN A 331 -13.41 -18.67 3.35
N ILE A 332 -12.52 -17.90 4.00
CA ILE A 332 -11.12 -18.32 4.20
C ILE A 332 -11.05 -19.60 5.05
N SER A 333 -11.83 -19.67 6.14
CA SER A 333 -11.90 -20.86 7.00
C SER A 333 -12.45 -22.07 6.24
N LEU A 334 -13.45 -21.86 5.39
CA LEU A 334 -14.00 -22.90 4.51
C LEU A 334 -12.94 -23.45 3.55
N ALA A 335 -12.17 -22.59 2.88
CA ALA A 335 -11.08 -23.02 2.01
C ALA A 335 -10.10 -23.96 2.73
N ASN A 336 -9.67 -23.58 3.93
CA ASN A 336 -8.79 -24.39 4.77
C ASN A 336 -9.43 -25.74 5.14
N SER A 337 -10.72 -25.76 5.51
CA SER A 337 -11.44 -27.01 5.84
C SER A 337 -11.57 -27.96 4.64
N LEU A 338 -11.66 -27.40 3.43
CA LEU A 338 -11.66 -28.15 2.17
C LEU A 338 -10.25 -28.57 1.71
N LYS A 339 -9.21 -28.25 2.48
CA LYS A 339 -7.79 -28.45 2.13
C LYS A 339 -7.41 -27.76 0.81
N LEU A 340 -8.09 -26.66 0.47
CA LEU A 340 -7.76 -25.80 -0.66
C LEU A 340 -6.95 -24.60 -0.16
N THR A 341 -5.97 -24.17 -0.95
CA THR A 341 -5.20 -22.96 -0.63
C THR A 341 -6.08 -21.72 -0.82
N PRO A 342 -6.39 -20.91 0.20
CA PRO A 342 -7.10 -19.65 -0.01
C PRO A 342 -6.20 -18.68 -0.78
N VAL A 343 -6.66 -18.23 -1.95
CA VAL A 343 -5.94 -17.28 -2.80
C VAL A 343 -6.80 -16.02 -2.95
N ILE A 344 -6.37 -14.93 -2.35
CA ILE A 344 -7.00 -13.62 -2.45
C ILE A 344 -6.50 -12.91 -3.71
N LEU A 345 -7.44 -12.55 -4.60
CA LEU A 345 -7.18 -11.76 -5.80
C LEU A 345 -7.68 -10.33 -5.59
N ALA A 346 -6.76 -9.38 -5.46
CA ALA A 346 -7.06 -7.96 -5.27
C ALA A 346 -7.25 -7.25 -6.61
N VAL A 347 -8.49 -7.19 -7.10
CA VAL A 347 -8.84 -6.51 -8.36
C VAL A 347 -9.20 -5.06 -8.05
N GLY A 348 -8.34 -4.11 -8.39
CA GLY A 348 -8.62 -2.70 -8.10
C GLY A 348 -7.40 -1.79 -8.04
N GLY A 349 -7.56 -0.65 -7.37
CA GLY A 349 -6.47 0.27 -7.02
C GLY A 349 -5.78 -0.09 -5.70
N GLY A 350 -4.77 0.70 -5.31
CA GLY A 350 -3.92 0.43 -4.16
C GLY A 350 -4.63 0.40 -2.79
N VAL A 351 -5.80 1.04 -2.66
CA VAL A 351 -6.63 0.93 -1.46
C VAL A 351 -7.08 -0.53 -1.22
N ASN A 352 -7.59 -1.19 -2.27
CA ASN A 352 -8.02 -2.59 -2.19
C ASN A 352 -6.80 -3.49 -1.91
N GLY A 353 -5.72 -3.34 -2.67
CA GLY A 353 -4.48 -4.12 -2.49
C GLY A 353 -3.90 -4.00 -1.07
N ASN A 354 -3.89 -2.80 -0.48
CA ASN A 354 -3.43 -2.59 0.88
C ASN A 354 -4.32 -3.26 1.93
N CYS A 355 -5.64 -3.06 1.84
CA CYS A 355 -6.58 -3.58 2.83
C CYS A 355 -6.72 -5.10 2.75
N ILE A 356 -7.02 -5.63 1.56
CA ILE A 356 -7.20 -7.09 1.40
C ILE A 356 -5.85 -7.82 1.50
N GLY A 357 -4.75 -7.16 1.14
CA GLY A 357 -3.41 -7.69 1.36
C GLY A 357 -3.06 -7.79 2.84
N LEU A 358 -3.57 -6.89 3.69
CA LEU A 358 -3.45 -7.03 5.14
C LEU A 358 -4.32 -8.17 5.66
N ILE A 359 -5.53 -8.36 5.13
CA ILE A 359 -6.33 -9.56 5.45
C ILE A 359 -5.57 -10.84 5.08
N ALA A 360 -4.99 -10.90 3.87
CA ALA A 360 -4.16 -12.02 3.43
C ALA A 360 -2.97 -12.25 4.37
N ALA A 361 -2.28 -11.17 4.76
CA ALA A 361 -1.18 -11.22 5.72
C ALA A 361 -1.64 -11.70 7.11
N MET A 362 -2.86 -11.43 7.54
CA MET A 362 -3.36 -11.86 8.85
C MET A 362 -3.78 -13.33 8.85
N THR A 363 -4.37 -13.79 7.75
CA THR A 363 -4.94 -15.14 7.63
C THR A 363 -3.99 -16.17 7.02
N GLY A 364 -2.86 -15.74 6.46
CA GLY A 364 -1.92 -16.61 5.75
C GLY A 364 -2.40 -17.02 4.35
N ALA A 365 -3.39 -16.33 3.79
CA ALA A 365 -3.84 -16.56 2.42
C ALA A 365 -2.83 -16.03 1.39
N ASP A 366 -2.70 -16.72 0.27
CA ASP A 366 -1.88 -16.25 -0.84
C ASP A 366 -2.50 -15.00 -1.46
N LEU A 367 -1.69 -14.01 -1.83
CA LEU A 367 -2.15 -12.75 -2.41
C LEU A 367 -1.70 -12.63 -3.87
N VAL A 368 -2.64 -12.34 -4.76
CA VAL A 368 -2.40 -11.96 -6.16
C VAL A 368 -2.98 -10.56 -6.37
N GLU A 369 -2.16 -9.61 -6.83
CA GLU A 369 -2.63 -8.25 -7.10
C GLU A 369 -2.91 -8.07 -8.59
N ILE A 370 -4.11 -7.60 -8.92
CA ILE A 370 -4.57 -7.32 -10.28
C ILE A 370 -4.89 -5.82 -10.37
N PRO A 371 -3.85 -4.98 -10.57
CA PRO A 371 -4.02 -3.54 -10.53
C PRO A 371 -4.82 -3.03 -11.72
N THR A 372 -5.85 -2.24 -11.42
CA THR A 372 -6.69 -1.51 -12.39
C THR A 372 -6.39 -0.02 -12.42
N THR A 373 -5.42 0.43 -11.62
CA THR A 373 -4.81 1.77 -11.74
C THR A 373 -3.29 1.66 -11.88
N PRO A 374 -2.64 2.52 -12.69
CA PRO A 374 -1.19 2.48 -12.82
C PRO A 374 -0.47 2.76 -11.50
N MET A 375 -0.99 3.67 -10.66
CA MET A 375 -0.47 3.89 -9.30
C MET A 375 -0.48 2.61 -8.45
N HIS A 376 -1.49 1.75 -8.59
CA HIS A 376 -1.44 0.47 -7.87
C HIS A 376 -0.28 -0.38 -8.40
N PHE A 377 -0.09 -0.46 -9.72
CA PHE A 377 0.96 -1.28 -10.34
C PHE A 377 2.39 -0.78 -10.14
N ASN A 378 2.63 0.53 -10.15
CA ASN A 378 3.97 1.11 -10.13
C ASN A 378 4.37 1.76 -8.79
N ASP A 379 3.44 1.86 -7.85
CA ASP A 379 3.69 2.37 -6.52
C ASP A 379 3.27 1.41 -5.43
N ALA A 380 1.98 1.17 -5.23
CA ALA A 380 1.51 0.39 -4.08
C ALA A 380 1.98 -1.08 -4.08
N THR A 381 2.06 -1.74 -5.24
CA THR A 381 2.58 -3.13 -5.35
C THR A 381 4.11 -3.22 -5.20
N THR A 382 4.83 -2.11 -5.41
CA THR A 382 6.30 -2.04 -5.27
C THR A 382 6.75 -1.82 -3.82
N SER A 383 5.81 -1.88 -2.87
CA SER A 383 6.08 -1.89 -1.43
C SER A 383 5.42 -3.12 -0.81
N ALA A 384 6.06 -3.70 0.20
CA ALA A 384 5.45 -4.77 0.98
C ALA A 384 4.45 -4.25 2.02
N LYS A 385 4.30 -2.93 2.19
CA LYS A 385 3.41 -2.31 3.18
C LYS A 385 1.94 -2.60 2.83
N LYS A 386 1.20 -3.25 3.74
CA LYS A 386 -0.25 -3.46 3.66
C LYS A 386 -0.89 -2.90 4.93
N ALA A 387 -1.85 -1.98 4.83
CA ALA A 387 -2.34 -1.23 5.98
C ALA A 387 -3.78 -0.71 5.84
N PHE A 388 -4.46 -0.60 6.99
CA PHE A 388 -5.67 0.18 7.18
C PHE A 388 -5.34 1.60 7.69
N SER A 389 -6.23 2.55 7.37
CA SER A 389 -6.27 3.90 7.90
C SER A 389 -7.28 4.00 9.06
N LEU A 390 -7.11 5.00 9.92
CA LEU A 390 -8.10 5.37 10.92
C LEU A 390 -9.16 6.21 10.22
N VAL A 391 -10.34 5.62 10.04
CA VAL A 391 -11.47 6.32 9.43
C VAL A 391 -12.66 6.26 10.37
N LYS A 392 -13.23 7.41 10.70
CA LYS A 392 -14.46 7.53 11.48
C LYS A 392 -15.49 8.34 10.70
N GLU A 393 -16.68 7.79 10.49
CA GLU A 393 -17.77 8.46 9.75
C GLU A 393 -17.32 8.97 8.37
N CYS A 394 -16.59 8.14 7.61
CA CYS A 394 -15.99 8.47 6.31
C CYS A 394 -14.91 9.59 6.36
N LYS A 395 -14.48 10.02 7.55
CA LYS A 395 -13.39 10.99 7.76
C LYS A 395 -12.08 10.28 8.08
N ILE A 396 -11.04 10.55 7.28
CA ILE A 396 -9.69 10.00 7.49
C ILE A 396 -9.02 10.79 8.61
N LEU A 397 -8.88 10.18 9.78
CA LEU A 397 -8.18 10.78 10.93
C LEU A 397 -6.67 10.55 10.87
N SER A 398 -6.25 9.40 10.31
CA SER A 398 -4.84 9.08 10.11
C SER A 398 -4.67 7.98 9.06
N LYS A 399 -3.65 8.07 8.20
CA LYS A 399 -3.43 7.14 7.09
C LYS A 399 -2.49 5.99 7.46
N ASN A 400 -2.76 4.79 6.96
CA ASN A 400 -1.87 3.62 7.06
C ASN A 400 -1.39 3.32 8.48
N ILE A 401 -2.27 3.46 9.47
CA ILE A 401 -1.92 3.36 10.88
C ILE A 401 -1.67 1.93 11.32
N LEU A 402 -2.39 0.93 10.79
CA LEU A 402 -2.37 -0.45 11.26
C LEU A 402 -2.10 -1.37 10.08
N GLY A 403 -0.94 -2.04 10.08
CA GLY A 403 -0.49 -2.79 8.92
C GLY A 403 0.55 -3.86 9.20
N ALA A 404 0.96 -4.53 8.12
CA ALA A 404 1.99 -5.57 8.08
C ALA A 404 2.82 -5.43 6.80
N PHE A 405 3.99 -6.06 6.78
CA PHE A 405 4.76 -6.26 5.56
C PHE A 405 4.40 -7.63 4.96
N TYR A 406 3.84 -7.65 3.75
CA TYR A 406 3.41 -8.87 3.08
C TYR A 406 3.58 -8.74 1.56
N ILE A 407 4.31 -9.70 0.98
CA ILE A 407 4.60 -9.73 -0.46
C ILE A 407 3.57 -10.59 -1.19
N PRO A 408 2.97 -10.10 -2.29
CA PRO A 408 2.11 -10.92 -3.14
C PRO A 408 2.87 -12.03 -3.86
N LYS A 409 2.19 -13.10 -4.22
CA LYS A 409 2.73 -14.20 -5.03
C LYS A 409 2.91 -13.81 -6.51
N LEU A 410 2.14 -12.83 -6.97
CA LEU A 410 2.11 -12.31 -8.33
C LEU A 410 1.46 -10.91 -8.36
N VAL A 411 2.00 -10.04 -9.22
CA VAL A 411 1.30 -8.82 -9.68
C VAL A 411 1.03 -8.95 -11.18
N PHE A 412 -0.23 -8.99 -11.57
CA PHE A 412 -0.64 -9.20 -12.96
C PHE A 412 -1.50 -8.03 -13.46
N CYS A 413 -0.91 -7.14 -14.26
CA CYS A 413 -1.61 -6.00 -14.82
C CYS A 413 -2.27 -6.35 -16.16
N ILE A 414 -3.59 -6.15 -16.24
CA ILE A 414 -4.35 -6.19 -17.50
C ILE A 414 -4.42 -4.77 -18.04
N SER A 415 -3.62 -4.45 -19.06
CA SER A 415 -3.42 -3.03 -19.46
C SER A 415 -4.70 -2.34 -19.94
N GLU A 416 -5.63 -3.07 -20.57
CA GLU A 416 -6.91 -2.51 -21.00
C GLU A 416 -7.82 -2.06 -19.85
N THR A 417 -7.57 -2.50 -18.61
CA THR A 417 -8.32 -1.96 -17.45
C THR A 417 -8.03 -0.48 -17.22
N PHE A 418 -6.87 0.01 -17.69
CA PHE A 418 -6.52 1.43 -17.60
C PHE A 418 -7.33 2.32 -18.57
N LEU A 419 -8.01 1.74 -19.56
CA LEU A 419 -8.84 2.50 -20.49
C LEU A 419 -10.09 3.09 -19.81
N THR A 420 -10.54 2.50 -18.70
CA THR A 420 -11.67 3.00 -17.91
C THR A 420 -11.24 3.89 -16.74
N LEU A 421 -10.00 4.38 -16.72
CA LEU A 421 -9.56 5.36 -15.72
C LEU A 421 -10.36 6.67 -15.85
N SER A 422 -10.40 7.43 -14.76
CA SER A 422 -10.75 8.85 -14.80
C SER A 422 -9.53 9.67 -15.19
N SER A 423 -9.73 10.87 -15.78
CA SER A 423 -8.64 11.85 -15.99
C SER A 423 -7.82 12.11 -14.70
N ALA A 424 -8.48 12.23 -13.54
CA ALA A 424 -7.82 12.42 -12.26
C ALA A 424 -6.80 11.30 -11.92
N ASN A 425 -7.20 10.02 -12.01
CA ASN A 425 -6.29 8.87 -11.82
C ASN A 425 -5.13 8.82 -12.82
N ALA A 426 -5.35 9.23 -14.08
CA ALA A 426 -4.28 9.31 -15.08
C ALA A 426 -3.24 10.38 -14.70
N HIS A 427 -3.69 11.59 -14.32
CA HIS A 427 -2.79 12.63 -13.82
C HIS A 427 -2.12 12.26 -12.50
N ALA A 428 -2.83 11.59 -11.59
CA ALA A 428 -2.25 11.13 -10.33
C ALA A 428 -1.06 10.18 -10.56
N THR A 429 -1.16 9.29 -11.54
CA THR A 429 -0.05 8.41 -11.97
C THR A 429 1.15 9.23 -12.41
N VAL A 430 0.92 10.24 -13.24
CA VAL A 430 2.00 11.06 -13.79
C VAL A 430 2.61 11.98 -12.72
N GLY A 431 1.84 12.47 -11.74
CA GLY A 431 2.39 13.25 -10.64
C GLY A 431 3.45 12.49 -9.83
N GLU A 432 3.19 11.22 -9.51
CA GLU A 432 4.18 10.31 -8.91
C GLU A 432 5.37 10.04 -9.84
N ALA A 433 5.10 9.93 -11.15
CA ALA A 433 6.14 9.80 -12.15
C ALA A 433 7.06 11.03 -12.11
N CYS A 434 6.53 12.24 -12.20
CA CYS A 434 7.28 13.51 -12.17
C CYS A 434 8.15 13.65 -10.92
N LYS A 435 7.64 13.24 -9.76
CA LYS A 435 8.45 13.14 -8.53
C LYS A 435 9.64 12.21 -8.73
N THR A 436 9.40 11.02 -9.27
CA THR A 436 10.44 10.01 -9.51
C THR A 436 11.47 10.49 -10.56
N MET A 437 11.00 11.13 -11.64
CA MET A 437 11.85 11.73 -12.68
C MET A 437 12.77 12.82 -12.12
N ASN A 438 12.27 13.64 -11.19
CA ASN A 438 13.06 14.70 -10.57
C ASN A 438 14.12 14.18 -9.59
N MET A 439 13.97 12.96 -9.08
CA MET A 439 14.93 12.39 -8.13
C MET A 439 16.11 11.67 -8.76
N LEU A 440 15.96 11.16 -9.97
CA LEU A 440 16.86 10.17 -10.54
C LEU A 440 17.36 10.64 -11.91
N GLY A 441 18.68 10.59 -12.11
CA GLY A 441 19.32 11.05 -13.36
C GLY A 441 19.24 10.00 -14.49
N VAL A 442 19.82 10.30 -15.65
CA VAL A 442 19.86 9.32 -16.76
C VAL A 442 20.85 8.20 -16.45
N ALA A 443 20.34 6.99 -16.23
CA ALA A 443 21.05 5.74 -15.90
C ALA A 443 22.35 5.52 -16.70
N ASN A 444 22.28 5.76 -18.01
CA ASN A 444 23.32 5.39 -18.98
C ASN A 444 24.34 6.50 -19.25
N SER A 445 24.23 7.64 -18.55
CA SER A 445 25.09 8.80 -18.82
C SER A 445 26.37 8.84 -18.02
N GLY A 446 27.39 9.59 -18.46
CA GLY A 446 28.65 9.72 -17.72
C GLY A 446 28.47 10.42 -16.37
N VAL A 447 27.72 11.54 -16.36
CA VAL A 447 27.37 12.29 -15.15
C VAL A 447 26.44 11.47 -14.26
N GLY A 448 25.40 10.88 -14.84
CA GLY A 448 24.51 9.94 -14.15
C GLY A 448 25.33 8.83 -13.51
N ALA A 449 26.15 8.11 -14.26
CA ALA A 449 27.00 7.02 -13.76
C ALA A 449 27.95 7.44 -12.64
N SER A 450 28.46 8.69 -12.66
CA SER A 450 29.32 9.24 -11.61
C SER A 450 28.55 9.61 -10.34
N ASP A 451 27.35 10.21 -10.45
CA ASP A 451 26.45 10.42 -9.31
C ASP A 451 25.90 9.08 -8.78
N TYR A 452 25.67 8.11 -9.67
CA TYR A 452 25.33 6.72 -9.36
C TYR A 452 26.48 5.97 -8.69
N SER A 453 27.74 6.32 -8.96
CA SER A 453 28.89 5.66 -8.31
C SER A 453 29.06 6.01 -6.82
N ASN A 454 28.42 7.09 -6.35
CA ASN A 454 28.19 7.35 -4.92
C ASN A 454 27.11 6.45 -4.30
N ILE A 455 26.35 5.73 -5.13
CA ILE A 455 25.32 4.75 -4.78
C ILE A 455 25.81 3.38 -5.28
N LEU A 456 26.79 2.79 -4.57
CA LEU A 456 27.33 1.45 -4.86
C LEU A 456 26.20 0.45 -5.23
N GLY A 457 26.23 -0.07 -6.46
CA GLY A 457 25.26 -1.05 -7.00
C GLY A 457 24.17 -0.51 -7.95
N ALA A 458 24.06 0.81 -8.15
CA ALA A 458 22.96 1.44 -8.90
C ALA A 458 22.98 1.27 -10.43
N LYS A 459 24.11 0.88 -11.03
CA LYS A 459 24.26 0.82 -12.51
C LYS A 459 23.30 -0.19 -13.17
N GLU A 460 22.84 -1.19 -12.44
CA GLU A 460 21.93 -2.24 -12.94
C GLU A 460 20.44 -1.94 -12.69
N PHE A 461 20.10 -0.93 -11.88
CA PHE A 461 18.73 -0.66 -11.42
C PHE A 461 18.24 0.77 -11.67
N ALA A 462 18.94 1.57 -12.47
CA ALA A 462 18.52 2.93 -12.77
C ALA A 462 17.46 2.99 -13.88
N SER A 463 16.56 3.97 -13.78
CA SER A 463 15.48 4.22 -14.74
C SER A 463 15.88 5.33 -15.71
N ASP A 464 15.37 5.25 -16.94
CA ASP A 464 15.58 6.24 -17.99
C ASP A 464 14.26 6.96 -18.27
N PHE A 465 13.99 7.94 -17.41
CA PHE A 465 12.77 8.76 -17.47
C PHE A 465 12.60 9.52 -18.78
N THR A 466 13.67 9.71 -19.55
CA THR A 466 13.60 10.33 -20.86
C THR A 466 12.74 9.50 -21.83
N LYS A 467 12.60 8.19 -21.58
CA LYS A 467 11.63 7.34 -22.29
C LYS A 467 10.18 7.67 -21.96
N ILE A 468 9.87 8.06 -20.71
CA ILE A 468 8.51 8.47 -20.32
C ILE A 468 8.13 9.72 -21.12
N VAL A 469 9.04 10.71 -21.13
CA VAL A 469 8.87 11.98 -21.85
C VAL A 469 8.69 11.75 -23.36
N LYS A 470 9.49 10.86 -23.97
CA LYS A 470 9.34 10.47 -25.39
C LYS A 470 8.00 9.82 -25.75
N ASN A 471 7.27 9.30 -24.76
CA ASN A 471 5.97 8.67 -24.97
C ASN A 471 4.79 9.56 -24.52
N VAL A 472 5.02 10.85 -24.25
CA VAL A 472 3.97 11.78 -23.77
C VAL A 472 2.77 11.87 -24.71
N GLY A 473 2.93 11.76 -26.03
CA GLY A 473 1.80 11.75 -26.95
C GLY A 473 0.80 10.60 -26.69
N GLY A 474 1.26 9.49 -26.11
CA GLY A 474 0.39 8.41 -25.65
C GLY A 474 -0.46 8.80 -24.44
N PHE A 475 0.03 9.67 -23.55
CA PHE A 475 -0.73 10.23 -22.44
C PHE A 475 -1.85 11.15 -22.94
N ASP A 476 -1.52 12.06 -23.87
CA ASP A 476 -2.50 12.99 -24.45
C ASP A 476 -3.58 12.23 -25.25
N THR A 477 -3.18 11.19 -25.98
CA THR A 477 -4.12 10.32 -26.70
C THR A 477 -5.02 9.57 -25.71
N LEU A 478 -4.48 9.06 -24.60
CA LEU A 478 -5.25 8.40 -23.55
C LEU A 478 -6.25 9.36 -22.90
N LEU A 479 -5.82 10.56 -22.52
CA LEU A 479 -6.71 11.57 -21.92
C LEU A 479 -7.77 12.04 -22.91
N SER A 480 -7.43 12.22 -24.18
CA SER A 480 -8.40 12.55 -25.22
C SER A 480 -9.46 11.46 -25.37
N PHE A 481 -9.06 10.18 -25.35
CA PHE A 481 -9.99 9.06 -25.38
C PHE A 481 -10.87 8.99 -24.12
N ILE A 482 -10.27 9.09 -22.93
CA ILE A 482 -11.02 9.02 -21.66
C ILE A 482 -11.99 10.19 -21.51
N ASN A 483 -11.62 11.39 -21.98
CA ASN A 483 -12.45 12.59 -21.86
C ASN A 483 -13.43 12.79 -23.03
N ASP A 484 -13.41 11.92 -24.05
CA ASP A 484 -14.39 11.95 -25.12
C ASP A 484 -15.82 11.79 -24.55
N SER A 485 -16.74 12.62 -25.02
CA SER A 485 -18.09 12.71 -24.46
C SER A 485 -18.89 11.43 -24.66
N LYS A 486 -18.71 10.74 -25.79
CA LYS A 486 -19.34 9.44 -26.06
C LYS A 486 -18.76 8.37 -25.14
N VAL A 487 -17.44 8.34 -24.97
CA VAL A 487 -16.75 7.41 -24.06
C VAL A 487 -17.20 7.62 -22.61
N GLN A 488 -17.29 8.86 -22.13
CA GLN A 488 -17.78 9.20 -20.79
C GLN A 488 -19.25 8.80 -20.59
N SER A 489 -20.11 9.09 -21.57
CA SER A 489 -21.53 8.70 -21.52
C SER A 489 -21.69 7.18 -21.41
N MET A 490 -20.99 6.43 -22.26
CA MET A 490 -21.01 4.96 -22.25
C MET A 490 -20.46 4.39 -20.93
N LYS A 491 -19.35 4.94 -20.43
CA LYS A 491 -18.78 4.55 -19.13
C LYS A 491 -19.76 4.80 -17.98
N LYS A 492 -20.46 5.93 -17.99
CA LYS A 492 -21.48 6.26 -16.99
C LYS A 492 -22.64 5.27 -17.05
N GLU A 493 -23.11 4.91 -18.24
CA GLU A 493 -24.16 3.89 -18.45
C GLU A 493 -23.72 2.51 -17.93
N ILE A 494 -22.51 2.06 -18.28
CA ILE A 494 -21.93 0.80 -17.79
C ILE A 494 -21.89 0.78 -16.26
N ILE A 495 -21.42 1.86 -15.63
CA ILE A 495 -21.35 1.98 -14.17
C ILE A 495 -22.75 1.96 -13.55
N ASN A 496 -23.74 2.62 -14.16
CA ASN A 496 -25.12 2.64 -13.66
C ASN A 496 -25.73 1.24 -13.70
N ILE A 497 -25.62 0.53 -14.81
CA ILE A 497 -26.07 -0.88 -14.92
C ILE A 497 -25.33 -1.75 -13.90
N GLY A 498 -24.02 -1.53 -13.73
CA GLY A 498 -23.22 -2.20 -12.71
C GLY A 498 -23.72 -1.99 -11.28
N LYS A 499 -24.19 -0.78 -10.96
CA LYS A 499 -24.82 -0.47 -9.68
C LYS A 499 -26.16 -1.17 -9.54
N GLU A 500 -27.01 -1.15 -10.57
CA GLU A 500 -28.29 -1.87 -10.58
C GLU A 500 -28.11 -3.38 -10.34
N ILE A 501 -27.12 -3.99 -11.02
CA ILE A 501 -26.72 -5.39 -10.80
C ILE A 501 -26.37 -5.61 -9.33
N ARG A 502 -25.58 -4.71 -8.73
CA ARG A 502 -25.21 -4.84 -7.32
C ARG A 502 -26.42 -4.66 -6.40
N ASP A 503 -27.29 -3.70 -6.67
CA ASP A 503 -28.45 -3.42 -5.84
C ASP A 503 -29.38 -4.64 -5.80
N ILE A 504 -29.63 -5.27 -6.96
CA ILE A 504 -30.36 -6.55 -7.07
C ILE A 504 -29.66 -7.65 -6.26
N LYS A 505 -28.32 -7.74 -6.33
CA LYS A 505 -27.53 -8.71 -5.56
C LYS A 505 -27.55 -8.44 -4.06
N SER A 506 -27.57 -7.19 -3.63
CA SER A 506 -27.51 -6.79 -2.21
C SER A 506 -28.87 -6.84 -1.51
N GLY A 507 -29.97 -6.62 -2.26
CA GLY A 507 -31.34 -6.86 -1.80
C GLY A 507 -31.71 -8.34 -1.66
N CYS A 508 -30.80 -9.26 -2.04
CA CYS A 508 -30.97 -10.70 -1.96
C CYS A 508 -29.74 -11.33 -1.25
N PRO A 509 -29.78 -11.60 0.07
CA PRO A 509 -28.59 -11.92 0.88
C PRO A 509 -27.81 -13.19 0.48
N THR A 510 -28.26 -13.93 -0.52
CA THR A 510 -27.60 -15.13 -1.03
C THR A 510 -27.79 -15.24 -2.53
N ILE A 511 -26.78 -14.81 -3.28
CA ILE A 511 -26.53 -15.32 -4.63
C ILE A 511 -25.21 -16.07 -4.57
N ASN A 512 -25.30 -17.38 -4.47
CA ASN A 512 -24.24 -18.24 -4.95
C ASN A 512 -24.11 -17.94 -6.44
N CYS A 513 -23.02 -17.33 -6.87
CA CYS A 513 -22.59 -17.43 -8.25
C CYS A 513 -22.18 -18.89 -8.48
N GLY A 514 -23.17 -19.73 -8.74
CA GLY A 514 -22.94 -21.12 -9.08
C GLY A 514 -22.25 -21.19 -10.44
N VAL A 515 -21.02 -21.69 -10.45
CA VAL A 515 -20.70 -22.74 -11.41
C VAL A 515 -21.72 -23.85 -11.13
N SER A 516 -22.42 -24.29 -12.17
CA SER A 516 -23.57 -25.18 -12.09
C SER A 516 -23.35 -26.38 -11.15
N GLY A 517 -24.22 -26.49 -10.14
CA GLY A 517 -24.51 -27.74 -9.43
C GLY A 517 -23.60 -28.06 -8.25
N THR A 518 -24.00 -27.67 -7.05
CA THR A 518 -24.12 -28.59 -5.90
C THR A 518 -24.89 -27.91 -4.77
N ASN A 519 -25.85 -28.65 -4.21
CA ASN A 519 -26.74 -28.21 -3.13
C ASN A 519 -25.96 -28.08 -1.82
N ILE A 520 -25.95 -26.90 -1.17
CA ILE A 520 -25.36 -26.74 0.18
C ILE A 520 -26.14 -27.57 1.23
N ALA A 521 -27.38 -27.97 0.94
CA ALA A 521 -28.17 -28.85 1.80
C ALA A 521 -27.54 -30.25 2.01
N SER A 522 -26.59 -30.69 1.18
CA SER A 522 -25.86 -31.95 1.38
C SER A 522 -24.56 -31.82 2.19
N LEU A 523 -24.19 -30.61 2.66
CA LEU A 523 -22.96 -30.42 3.47
C LEU A 523 -23.16 -30.74 4.96
N GLN A 524 -24.40 -30.84 5.45
CA GLN A 524 -24.66 -31.31 6.82
C GLN A 524 -24.52 -32.84 6.98
N SER A 525 -24.47 -33.62 5.90
CA SER A 525 -24.36 -35.09 5.99
C SER A 525 -22.95 -35.65 5.81
N ILE A 526 -21.98 -34.87 5.30
CA ILE A 526 -20.63 -35.36 4.96
C ILE A 526 -19.65 -35.32 6.15
N ALA A 527 -20.03 -34.71 7.28
CA ALA A 527 -19.28 -34.81 8.54
C ALA A 527 -19.28 -36.24 9.16
N SER A 528 -19.89 -37.23 8.51
CA SER A 528 -20.05 -38.61 9.01
C SER A 528 -19.12 -39.66 8.40
N LEU A 529 -18.18 -39.30 7.52
CA LEU A 529 -17.31 -40.28 6.84
C LEU A 529 -15.82 -39.96 7.04
N ALA A 530 -15.31 -40.30 8.22
CA ALA A 530 -13.86 -40.49 8.44
C ALA A 530 -13.45 -41.92 8.02
N PRO A 531 -12.24 -42.15 7.47
CA PRO A 531 -11.78 -43.48 7.09
C PRO A 531 -11.48 -44.32 8.34
N THR A 532 -12.04 -45.52 8.41
CA THR A 532 -11.68 -46.56 9.36
C THR A 532 -10.29 -47.11 9.04
N GLY A 533 -9.26 -46.53 9.68
CA GLY A 533 -7.90 -47.04 9.69
C GLY A 533 -7.62 -47.76 11.01
N SER A 534 -7.53 -49.08 10.97
CA SER A 534 -7.18 -49.95 12.08
C SER A 534 -5.75 -49.72 12.59
N SER A 535 -5.59 -49.38 13.88
CA SER A 535 -4.40 -49.78 14.64
C SER A 535 -4.77 -49.93 16.12
N SER A 536 -4.39 -51.08 16.66
CA SER A 536 -4.67 -51.62 17.99
C SER A 536 -3.89 -50.90 19.10
N GLY A 537 -4.55 -50.58 20.20
CA GLY A 537 -3.92 -50.16 21.45
C GLY A 537 -4.97 -49.84 22.51
N SER A 538 -5.20 -50.80 23.40
CA SER A 538 -6.07 -50.75 24.58
C SER A 538 -5.80 -49.55 25.49
N LEU A 539 -6.85 -48.98 26.10
CA LEU A 539 -7.04 -48.82 27.55
C LEU A 539 -8.37 -48.09 27.86
N ASP A 540 -9.22 -48.83 28.58
CA ASP A 540 -10.18 -48.49 29.65
C ASP A 540 -11.35 -47.50 29.44
N GLU A 541 -12.54 -48.08 29.65
CA GLU A 541 -13.85 -47.45 29.87
C GLU A 541 -13.94 -46.79 31.25
N GLU A 542 -14.47 -45.57 31.36
CA GLU A 542 -15.75 -45.27 32.03
C GLU A 542 -16.06 -43.75 32.04
N ASP A 543 -17.37 -43.46 32.01
CA ASP A 543 -18.07 -42.21 32.34
C ASP A 543 -18.30 -41.09 31.29
N GLY A 544 -19.54 -41.11 30.74
CA GLY A 544 -20.45 -39.97 30.93
C GLY A 544 -20.63 -38.96 29.78
N VAL A 545 -21.01 -39.41 28.57
CA VAL A 545 -21.47 -38.49 27.50
C VAL A 545 -22.90 -38.03 27.78
N SER A 546 -23.05 -36.79 28.27
CA SER A 546 -24.33 -36.07 28.24
C SER A 546 -24.59 -35.55 26.81
N GLU A 547 -25.72 -35.95 26.23
CA GLU A 547 -26.24 -35.44 24.96
C GLU A 547 -26.37 -33.90 24.97
N PHE A 548 -25.55 -33.20 24.18
CA PHE A 548 -25.77 -31.79 23.85
C PHE A 548 -26.85 -31.67 22.76
N ASN A 549 -28.12 -31.71 23.19
CA ASN A 549 -29.26 -31.23 22.41
C ASN A 549 -29.28 -29.69 22.45
N GLY A 550 -28.40 -29.05 21.68
CA GLY A 550 -28.31 -27.60 21.51
C GLY A 550 -28.82 -27.15 20.15
N ASN A 551 -30.13 -27.29 19.93
CA ASN A 551 -30.82 -26.89 18.70
C ASN A 551 -31.00 -25.35 18.67
N ALA A 552 -29.92 -24.60 18.44
CA ALA A 552 -29.99 -23.17 18.13
C ALA A 552 -30.11 -22.99 16.60
N GLY A 553 -31.34 -23.17 16.11
CA GLY A 553 -31.68 -22.96 14.71
C GLY A 553 -31.48 -21.49 14.29
N PHE A 554 -30.47 -21.25 13.47
CA PHE A 554 -30.44 -20.09 12.57
C PHE A 554 -30.59 -20.59 11.14
N SER A 555 -31.82 -20.56 10.64
CA SER A 555 -32.08 -20.57 9.20
C SER A 555 -31.65 -19.19 8.67
N PRO A 556 -30.69 -19.08 7.74
CA PRO A 556 -30.58 -17.87 6.95
C PRO A 556 -31.92 -17.77 6.23
N SER A 557 -32.68 -16.71 6.51
CA SER A 557 -33.85 -16.35 5.71
C SER A 557 -33.38 -16.17 4.27
N THR A 558 -33.43 -17.27 3.52
CA THR A 558 -32.94 -17.36 2.15
C THR A 558 -34.06 -16.76 1.31
N ILE A 559 -34.02 -15.44 1.11
CA ILE A 559 -34.78 -14.86 0.02
C ILE A 559 -34.12 -15.39 -1.24
N LYS A 560 -34.70 -16.45 -1.81
CA LYS A 560 -34.34 -16.89 -3.15
C LYS A 560 -34.77 -15.78 -4.10
N LEU A 561 -33.87 -15.33 -4.99
CA LEU A 561 -34.24 -14.49 -6.11
C LEU A 561 -35.48 -15.09 -6.78
N THR A 562 -36.46 -14.25 -7.09
CA THR A 562 -37.57 -14.73 -7.91
C THR A 562 -37.03 -15.12 -9.30
N SER A 563 -37.75 -15.96 -10.03
CA SER A 563 -37.39 -16.26 -11.42
C SER A 563 -37.30 -14.98 -12.28
N LYS A 564 -38.09 -13.96 -11.93
CA LYS A 564 -38.07 -12.64 -12.55
C LYS A 564 -36.77 -11.88 -12.22
N ASP A 565 -36.35 -11.84 -10.96
CA ASP A 565 -35.12 -11.15 -10.55
C ASP A 565 -33.87 -11.81 -11.15
N THR A 566 -33.89 -13.14 -11.30
CA THR A 566 -32.81 -13.89 -11.95
C THR A 566 -32.71 -13.55 -13.44
N ALA A 567 -33.85 -13.55 -14.16
CA ALA A 567 -33.87 -13.18 -15.57
C ALA A 567 -33.48 -11.70 -15.79
N THR A 568 -33.90 -10.80 -14.91
CA THR A 568 -33.49 -9.39 -14.94
C THR A 568 -32.00 -9.23 -14.69
N LEU A 569 -31.44 -9.94 -13.70
CA LEU A 569 -30.00 -9.91 -13.41
C LEU A 569 -29.16 -10.41 -14.59
N GLU A 570 -29.56 -11.52 -15.22
CA GLU A 570 -28.90 -12.07 -16.41
C GLU A 570 -28.93 -11.07 -17.58
N ALA A 571 -30.08 -10.44 -17.83
CA ALA A 571 -30.23 -9.43 -18.86
C ALA A 571 -29.33 -8.22 -18.63
N LEU A 572 -29.27 -7.69 -17.40
CA LEU A 572 -28.41 -6.56 -17.04
C LEU A 572 -26.92 -6.91 -17.16
N VAL A 573 -26.51 -8.10 -16.72
CA VAL A 573 -25.12 -8.58 -16.86
C VAL A 573 -24.75 -8.69 -18.34
N HIS A 574 -25.64 -9.21 -19.18
CA HIS A 574 -25.44 -9.30 -20.62
C HIS A 574 -25.32 -7.90 -21.25
N GLN A 575 -26.24 -6.99 -20.96
CA GLN A 575 -26.22 -5.61 -21.44
C GLN A 575 -24.92 -4.88 -21.04
N ARG A 576 -24.48 -5.02 -19.78
CA ARG A 576 -23.20 -4.45 -19.33
C ARG A 576 -22.02 -5.00 -20.14
N ARG A 577 -22.00 -6.31 -20.42
CA ARG A 577 -20.93 -6.96 -21.21
C ARG A 577 -20.91 -6.48 -22.65
N GLU A 578 -22.06 -6.31 -23.27
CA GLU A 578 -22.18 -5.74 -24.62
C GLU A 578 -21.65 -4.31 -24.66
N LEU A 579 -22.04 -3.46 -23.71
CA LEU A 579 -21.53 -2.10 -23.61
C LEU A 579 -20.02 -2.05 -23.36
N MET A 580 -19.48 -2.91 -22.50
CA MET A 580 -18.03 -3.03 -22.30
C MET A 580 -17.28 -3.54 -23.56
N THR A 581 -17.95 -4.31 -24.41
CA THR A 581 -17.41 -4.74 -25.71
C THR A 581 -17.40 -3.57 -26.70
N GLN A 582 -18.49 -2.81 -26.77
CA GLN A 582 -18.57 -1.58 -27.57
C GLN A 582 -17.57 -0.52 -27.11
N PHE A 583 -17.38 -0.36 -25.80
CA PHE A 583 -16.39 0.54 -25.20
C PHE A 583 -14.99 0.23 -25.74
N ARG A 584 -14.58 -1.03 -25.69
CA ARG A 584 -13.28 -1.48 -26.23
C ARG A 584 -13.21 -1.34 -27.74
N ALA A 585 -14.31 -1.58 -28.46
CA ALA A 585 -14.35 -1.35 -29.92
C ALA A 585 -14.10 0.12 -30.27
N ASN A 586 -14.60 1.08 -29.48
CA ASN A 586 -14.27 2.50 -29.67
C ASN A 586 -12.77 2.76 -29.45
N TYR A 587 -12.14 2.15 -28.44
CA TYR A 587 -10.67 2.24 -28.26
C TYR A 587 -9.91 1.71 -29.49
N TYR A 588 -10.29 0.54 -30.01
CA TYR A 588 -9.64 -0.03 -31.19
C TYR A 588 -9.89 0.77 -32.48
N SER A 589 -11.02 1.50 -32.55
CA SER A 589 -11.33 2.39 -33.68
C SER A 589 -10.45 3.64 -33.77
N LEU A 590 -9.62 3.94 -32.75
CA LEU A 590 -8.63 5.01 -32.80
C LEU A 590 -7.54 4.78 -33.86
N GLY A 591 -7.39 3.54 -34.34
CA GLY A 591 -6.35 3.13 -35.28
C GLY A 591 -5.07 2.66 -34.57
N ASP A 592 -4.31 1.80 -35.25
CA ASP A 592 -3.15 1.10 -34.68
C ASP A 592 -2.10 2.04 -34.11
N GLU A 593 -1.88 3.19 -34.74
CA GLU A 593 -0.91 4.20 -34.29
C GLU A 593 -1.27 4.73 -32.88
N LYS A 594 -2.50 5.22 -32.70
CA LYS A 594 -2.96 5.79 -31.42
C LYS A 594 -3.06 4.73 -30.33
N VAL A 595 -3.56 3.54 -30.66
CA VAL A 595 -3.60 2.38 -29.76
C VAL A 595 -2.19 2.03 -29.29
N THR A 596 -1.21 2.00 -30.20
CA THR A 596 0.19 1.72 -29.90
C THR A 596 0.81 2.82 -29.02
N LYS A 597 0.57 4.10 -29.32
CA LYS A 597 1.02 5.22 -28.48
C LYS A 597 0.53 5.08 -27.03
N ILE A 598 -0.76 4.79 -26.82
CA ILE A 598 -1.33 4.56 -25.49
C ILE A 598 -0.66 3.38 -24.79
N LYS A 599 -0.52 2.23 -25.47
CA LYS A 599 0.10 1.03 -24.90
C LYS A 599 1.57 1.27 -24.53
N ASN A 600 2.32 1.94 -25.40
CA ASN A 600 3.72 2.26 -25.18
C ASN A 600 3.90 3.20 -24.00
N PHE A 601 3.07 4.25 -23.88
CA PHE A 601 3.10 5.15 -22.74
C PHE A 601 2.83 4.39 -21.43
N LEU A 602 1.73 3.65 -21.33
CA LEU A 602 1.35 2.90 -20.13
C LEU A 602 2.39 1.83 -19.75
N THR A 603 2.96 1.15 -20.73
CA THR A 603 4.01 0.15 -20.49
C THR A 603 5.31 0.81 -20.02
N THR A 604 5.71 1.89 -20.68
CA THR A 604 6.96 2.60 -20.39
C THR A 604 6.91 3.27 -19.02
N ILE A 605 5.86 4.05 -18.73
CA ILE A 605 5.74 4.73 -17.43
C ILE A 605 5.75 3.73 -16.26
N ASN A 606 5.04 2.62 -16.39
CA ASN A 606 5.03 1.58 -15.37
C ASN A 606 6.40 0.92 -15.20
N LYS A 607 7.05 0.53 -16.30
CA LYS A 607 8.36 -0.10 -16.27
C LYS A 607 9.42 0.81 -15.66
N GLU A 608 9.48 2.06 -16.11
CA GLU A 608 10.52 3.00 -15.71
C GLU A 608 10.33 3.44 -14.24
N ILE A 609 9.09 3.61 -13.75
CA ILE A 609 8.84 3.92 -12.31
C ILE A 609 9.16 2.71 -11.42
N VAL A 610 8.73 1.50 -11.80
CA VAL A 610 9.04 0.28 -11.03
C VAL A 610 10.56 0.05 -10.99
N SER A 611 11.25 0.24 -12.11
CA SER A 611 12.72 0.09 -12.18
C SER A 611 13.42 1.10 -11.27
N ALA A 612 12.98 2.36 -11.29
CA ALA A 612 13.49 3.41 -10.40
C ALA A 612 13.40 3.03 -8.91
N LYS A 613 12.30 2.39 -8.52
CA LYS A 613 12.06 1.92 -7.16
C LYS A 613 12.88 0.70 -6.77
N ALA A 614 13.13 -0.20 -7.71
CA ALA A 614 13.85 -1.43 -7.49
C ALA A 614 15.27 -1.16 -6.98
N MET A 615 15.89 -0.07 -7.44
CA MET A 615 17.26 0.31 -7.06
C MET A 615 17.51 0.38 -5.56
N PHE A 616 16.56 0.91 -4.79
CA PHE A 616 16.73 1.05 -3.34
C PHE A 616 16.09 -0.10 -2.57
N LEU A 617 14.88 -0.50 -2.98
CA LEU A 617 14.04 -1.44 -2.24
C LEU A 617 14.51 -2.90 -2.38
N ALA A 618 15.27 -3.24 -3.44
CA ALA A 618 15.69 -4.61 -3.71
C ALA A 618 16.73 -5.15 -2.72
N TYR A 619 17.66 -4.30 -2.26
CA TYR A 619 18.82 -4.79 -1.49
C TYR A 619 19.34 -3.85 -0.40
N SER A 620 19.17 -2.54 -0.54
CA SER A 620 19.85 -1.57 0.36
C SER A 620 18.92 -0.89 1.36
N ASP A 621 17.62 -0.79 1.06
CA ASP A 621 16.66 -0.09 1.91
C ASP A 621 15.21 -0.60 1.75
N PRO A 622 14.93 -1.91 1.99
CA PRO A 622 13.59 -2.49 1.82
C PRO A 622 12.53 -1.94 2.78
N PHE A 623 12.93 -1.14 3.77
CA PHE A 623 12.06 -0.53 4.78
C PHE A 623 11.89 0.98 4.60
N GLU A 624 12.47 1.56 3.55
CA GLU A 624 12.32 2.97 3.18
C GLU A 624 12.78 3.96 4.28
N LYS A 625 13.99 3.75 4.84
CA LYS A 625 14.50 4.52 5.99
C LYS A 625 15.73 5.36 5.71
N TYR A 626 16.44 5.07 4.63
CA TYR A 626 17.72 5.67 4.28
C TYR A 626 17.62 6.29 2.89
N ARG A 627 18.09 5.60 1.85
CA ARG A 627 18.11 6.14 0.48
C ARG A 627 16.72 6.14 -0.16
N ALA A 628 15.85 5.21 0.20
CA ALA A 628 14.48 5.20 -0.31
C ALA A 628 13.63 6.35 0.28
N LEU A 629 14.12 7.08 1.30
CA LEU A 629 13.53 8.38 1.65
C LEU A 629 13.51 9.35 0.47
N LEU A 630 14.40 9.21 -0.52
CA LEU A 630 14.33 10.04 -1.72
C LEU A 630 12.93 10.00 -2.35
N PHE A 631 12.22 8.86 -2.31
CA PHE A 631 10.86 8.71 -2.88
C PHE A 631 9.79 9.58 -2.22
N GLU A 632 10.15 10.22 -1.11
CA GLU A 632 9.33 11.17 -0.37
C GLU A 632 9.51 12.62 -0.85
N TYR A 633 10.24 12.85 -1.95
CA TYR A 633 10.39 14.19 -2.53
C TYR A 633 9.01 14.81 -2.79
N ALA A 634 8.85 16.08 -2.42
CA ALA A 634 7.60 16.84 -2.46
C ALA A 634 6.42 16.31 -1.61
N HIS A 635 6.52 15.12 -0.97
CA HIS A 635 5.42 14.55 -0.21
C HIS A 635 5.09 15.33 1.07
N THR A 636 6.05 16.08 1.62
CA THR A 636 5.81 16.92 2.81
C THR A 636 4.72 17.97 2.54
N LEU A 637 4.89 18.78 1.49
CA LEU A 637 3.85 19.71 1.04
C LEU A 637 2.65 18.99 0.41
N GLY A 638 2.90 17.92 -0.36
CA GLY A 638 1.86 17.14 -1.03
C GLY A 638 0.83 16.54 -0.06
N HIS A 639 1.28 15.94 1.04
CA HIS A 639 0.40 15.45 2.11
C HIS A 639 -0.30 16.59 2.84
N GLY A 640 0.37 17.72 3.04
CA GLY A 640 -0.23 18.91 3.65
C GLY A 640 -1.44 19.42 2.86
N VAL A 641 -1.27 19.65 1.55
CA VAL A 641 -2.37 20.10 0.68
C VAL A 641 -3.44 19.02 0.53
N GLU A 642 -3.06 17.74 0.43
CA GLU A 642 -4.03 16.64 0.33
C GLU A 642 -4.91 16.57 1.59
N ALA A 643 -4.32 16.65 2.78
CA ALA A 643 -5.06 16.60 4.04
C ALA A 643 -6.00 17.82 4.18
N TYR A 644 -5.51 19.02 3.85
CA TYR A 644 -6.31 20.23 3.94
C TYR A 644 -7.45 20.25 2.90
N ALA A 645 -7.18 19.82 1.66
CA ALA A 645 -8.20 19.70 0.62
C ALA A 645 -9.31 18.72 1.05
N ASN A 646 -8.96 17.57 1.62
CA ASN A 646 -9.94 16.62 2.18
C ASN A 646 -10.79 17.25 3.29
N LEU A 647 -10.19 18.04 4.19
CA LEU A 647 -10.94 18.79 5.19
C LEU A 647 -11.98 19.73 4.54
N CYS A 648 -11.58 20.44 3.48
CA CYS A 648 -12.47 21.32 2.75
C CYS A 648 -13.58 20.56 1.98
N TYR A 649 -13.30 19.38 1.42
CA TYR A 649 -14.33 18.54 0.83
C TYR A 649 -15.41 18.17 1.86
N TYR A 650 -15.02 17.78 3.08
CA TYR A 650 -15.98 17.53 4.14
C TYR A 650 -16.80 18.77 4.52
N ARG A 651 -16.17 19.95 4.60
CA ARG A 651 -16.89 21.21 4.88
C ARG A 651 -17.89 21.55 3.77
N ALA A 652 -17.57 21.25 2.51
CA ALA A 652 -18.48 21.44 1.39
C ALA A 652 -19.69 20.49 1.50
N GLU A 653 -19.45 19.21 1.76
CA GLU A 653 -20.50 18.22 1.98
C GLU A 653 -21.43 18.60 3.14
N GLU A 654 -20.89 18.99 4.30
CA GLU A 654 -21.66 19.42 5.47
C GLU A 654 -22.53 20.65 5.19
N ARG A 655 -22.12 21.50 4.24
CA ARG A 655 -22.86 22.70 3.81
C ARG A 655 -23.74 22.46 2.58
N GLY A 656 -23.77 21.24 2.04
CA GLY A 656 -24.51 20.92 0.81
C GLY A 656 -23.96 21.63 -0.44
N ILE A 657 -22.68 22.01 -0.43
CA ILE A 657 -22.00 22.64 -1.57
C ILE A 657 -21.51 21.52 -2.49
N GLU A 658 -21.93 21.58 -3.76
CA GLU A 658 -21.45 20.66 -4.79
C GLU A 658 -19.95 20.86 -5.02
N ILE A 659 -19.19 19.77 -5.02
CA ILE A 659 -17.75 19.79 -5.28
C ILE A 659 -17.53 19.51 -6.77
N PRO A 660 -16.98 20.46 -7.55
CA PRO A 660 -16.68 20.23 -8.96
C PRO A 660 -15.66 19.08 -9.11
N PRO A 661 -15.83 18.15 -10.07
CA PRO A 661 -14.91 17.02 -10.26
C PRO A 661 -13.44 17.43 -10.44
N GLU A 662 -13.18 18.57 -11.09
CA GLU A 662 -11.87 19.16 -11.33
C GLU A 662 -11.21 19.74 -10.07
N ALA A 663 -12.00 20.06 -9.04
CA ALA A 663 -11.53 20.52 -7.74
C ALA A 663 -11.09 19.35 -6.84
N VAL A 664 -11.58 18.13 -7.13
CA VAL A 664 -11.14 16.91 -6.42
C VAL A 664 -9.73 16.54 -6.89
N LYS A 665 -8.77 16.60 -5.97
CA LYS A 665 -7.38 16.22 -6.23
C LYS A 665 -7.07 14.91 -5.52
N LEU A 666 -6.64 13.92 -6.30
CA LEU A 666 -6.14 12.65 -5.77
C LEU A 666 -4.70 12.82 -5.24
N HIS A 667 -4.25 11.87 -4.41
CA HIS A 667 -2.90 11.85 -3.82
C HIS A 667 -1.79 12.24 -4.80
N GLY A 668 -1.68 11.52 -5.94
CA GLY A 668 -0.64 11.80 -6.93
C GLY A 668 -0.77 13.16 -7.62
N GLN A 669 -1.97 13.75 -7.72
CA GLN A 669 -2.14 15.12 -8.22
C GLN A 669 -1.63 16.14 -7.20
N CYS A 670 -1.92 15.93 -5.91
CA CYS A 670 -1.37 16.73 -4.82
C CYS A 670 0.16 16.66 -4.78
N VAL A 671 0.74 15.47 -4.96
CA VAL A 671 2.19 15.27 -5.08
C VAL A 671 2.73 15.98 -6.32
N GLY A 672 2.09 15.86 -7.48
CA GLY A 672 2.50 16.55 -8.71
C GLY A 672 2.52 18.08 -8.59
N MET A 673 1.49 18.67 -7.98
CA MET A 673 1.47 20.10 -7.63
C MET A 673 2.62 20.46 -6.69
N ALA A 674 2.80 19.68 -5.64
CA ALA A 674 3.85 19.89 -4.66
C ALA A 674 5.26 19.74 -5.25
N VAL A 675 5.46 18.93 -6.30
CA VAL A 675 6.75 18.86 -7.02
C VAL A 675 7.10 20.24 -7.55
N GLN A 676 6.18 20.93 -8.23
CA GLN A 676 6.42 22.29 -8.75
C GLN A 676 6.78 23.27 -7.63
N TRP A 677 6.05 23.21 -6.52
CA TRP A 677 6.27 24.07 -5.36
C TRP A 677 7.60 23.78 -4.66
N ALA A 678 7.97 22.51 -4.50
CA ALA A 678 9.27 22.11 -3.93
C ALA A 678 10.44 22.59 -4.82
N GLY A 679 10.26 22.57 -6.14
CA GLY A 679 11.22 23.15 -7.09
C GLY A 679 11.32 24.67 -6.96
N ALA A 680 10.20 25.38 -6.89
CA ALA A 680 10.18 26.83 -6.70
C ALA A 680 10.84 27.24 -5.38
N MET A 681 10.55 26.54 -4.30
CA MET A 681 11.22 26.72 -3.00
C MET A 681 12.73 26.45 -3.10
N SER A 682 13.16 25.42 -3.83
CA SER A 682 14.59 25.14 -4.06
C SER A 682 15.26 26.24 -4.89
N ASN A 683 14.53 26.91 -5.79
CA ASN A 683 15.00 28.06 -6.54
C ASN A 683 15.12 29.31 -5.65
N ASP A 684 14.12 29.55 -4.79
CA ASP A 684 14.13 30.65 -3.82
C ASP A 684 15.31 30.51 -2.84
N LEU A 685 15.69 29.28 -2.47
CA LEU A 685 16.90 28.95 -1.69
C LEU A 685 18.23 29.13 -2.47
N GLY A 686 18.18 29.41 -3.77
CA GLY A 686 19.35 29.59 -4.62
C GLY A 686 20.09 28.29 -5.00
N VAL A 687 19.52 27.12 -4.71
CA VAL A 687 20.17 25.83 -4.96
C VAL A 687 19.72 25.16 -6.27
N LEU A 688 18.56 25.53 -6.81
CA LEU A 688 18.05 25.11 -8.12
C LEU A 688 17.92 26.31 -9.04
N THR A 689 18.81 26.49 -10.02
CA THR A 689 18.85 27.71 -10.86
C THR A 689 18.98 27.40 -12.35
N GLY A 690 18.77 28.42 -13.19
CA GLY A 690 18.99 28.35 -14.65
C GLY A 690 18.18 27.25 -15.32
N ASP A 691 18.81 26.54 -16.26
CA ASP A 691 18.16 25.47 -17.02
C ASP A 691 17.75 24.26 -16.17
N GLY A 692 18.45 24.03 -15.04
CA GLY A 692 18.05 23.01 -14.07
C GLY A 692 16.67 23.29 -13.48
N PHE A 693 16.37 24.55 -13.16
CA PHE A 693 15.05 24.96 -12.68
C PHE A 693 13.99 24.82 -13.77
N LYS A 694 14.28 25.30 -15.00
CA LYS A 694 13.35 25.19 -16.14
C LYS A 694 12.97 23.73 -16.42
N LEU A 695 13.96 22.84 -16.49
CA LEU A 695 13.71 21.42 -16.73
C LEU A 695 12.90 20.76 -15.60
N HIS A 696 13.22 21.08 -14.34
CA HIS A 696 12.46 20.60 -13.20
C HIS A 696 10.98 20.96 -13.32
N GLN A 697 10.68 22.24 -13.58
CA GLN A 697 9.30 22.72 -13.71
C GLN A 697 8.60 22.05 -14.90
N CYS A 698 9.29 21.97 -16.05
CA CYS A 698 8.76 21.41 -17.28
C CYS A 698 8.26 19.97 -17.15
N PHE A 699 8.86 19.13 -16.29
CA PHE A 699 8.40 17.75 -16.11
C PHE A 699 6.95 17.61 -15.67
N VAL A 700 6.38 18.57 -14.92
CA VAL A 700 4.94 18.54 -14.60
C VAL A 700 4.14 19.29 -15.65
N TYR A 701 4.63 20.45 -16.09
CA TYR A 701 3.93 21.29 -17.08
C TYR A 701 3.75 20.60 -18.44
N LEU A 702 4.65 19.67 -18.81
CA LEU A 702 4.51 18.81 -19.99
C LEU A 702 3.20 18.01 -19.96
N PHE A 703 2.79 17.53 -18.78
CA PHE A 703 1.61 16.70 -18.58
C PHE A 703 0.40 17.48 -18.09
N ASN A 704 0.47 18.81 -18.06
CA ASN A 704 -0.60 19.65 -17.53
C ASN A 704 -1.53 20.24 -18.63
N ARG A 705 -1.43 19.77 -19.88
CA ARG A 705 -2.29 20.26 -21.00
C ARG A 705 -3.80 20.14 -20.73
N PHE A 706 -4.18 19.19 -19.89
CA PHE A 706 -5.57 18.96 -19.47
C PHE A 706 -5.90 19.52 -18.08
N GLY A 707 -5.01 20.32 -17.47
CA GLY A 707 -5.21 21.01 -16.19
C GLY A 707 -5.23 20.10 -14.97
N GLY A 708 -4.67 18.90 -15.05
CA GLY A 708 -4.71 17.94 -13.95
C GLY A 708 -3.92 18.35 -12.71
N PHE A 709 -2.98 19.27 -12.84
CA PHE A 709 -2.19 19.84 -11.75
C PHE A 709 -2.52 21.32 -11.45
N ASP A 710 -3.57 21.86 -12.07
CA ASP A 710 -4.00 23.24 -11.78
C ASP A 710 -4.62 23.33 -10.38
N PHE A 711 -4.20 24.35 -9.64
CA PHE A 711 -4.75 24.70 -8.33
C PHE A 711 -6.06 25.49 -8.44
N ALA A 712 -6.27 26.25 -9.53
CA ALA A 712 -7.43 27.12 -9.72
C ALA A 712 -8.80 26.47 -9.43
N PRO A 713 -9.11 25.23 -9.86
CA PRO A 713 -10.38 24.60 -9.51
C PRO A 713 -10.56 24.35 -8.01
N LEU A 714 -9.49 23.95 -7.33
CA LEU A 714 -9.50 23.74 -5.88
C LEU A 714 -9.59 25.09 -5.14
N ARG A 715 -8.90 26.11 -5.64
CA ARG A 715 -8.99 27.50 -5.16
C ARG A 715 -10.41 28.04 -5.23
N ALA A 716 -11.13 27.81 -6.34
CA ALA A 716 -12.51 28.26 -6.51
C ALA A 716 -13.48 27.58 -5.51
N LEU A 717 -13.25 26.30 -5.19
CA LEU A 717 -13.97 25.63 -4.10
C LEU A 717 -13.67 26.29 -2.75
N PHE A 718 -12.41 26.64 -2.49
CA PHE A 718 -12.01 27.34 -1.27
C PHE A 718 -12.69 28.71 -1.13
N ASP A 719 -12.79 29.47 -2.22
CA ASP A 719 -13.53 30.74 -2.24
C ASP A 719 -15.02 30.52 -1.90
N THR A 720 -15.63 29.48 -2.45
CA THR A 720 -17.04 29.12 -2.17
C THR A 720 -17.24 28.76 -0.69
N LEU A 721 -16.22 28.19 -0.05
CA LEU A 721 -16.23 27.85 1.39
C LEU A 721 -15.88 29.04 2.31
N GLY A 722 -15.45 30.16 1.75
CA GLY A 722 -14.96 31.33 2.50
C GLY A 722 -13.58 31.13 3.12
N VAL A 723 -12.79 30.18 2.62
CA VAL A 723 -11.41 29.96 3.07
C VAL A 723 -10.55 31.11 2.58
N THR A 724 -9.73 31.66 3.48
CA THR A 724 -8.76 32.73 3.15
C THR A 724 -7.38 32.18 2.82
N ARG A 725 -6.51 32.99 2.21
CA ARG A 725 -5.15 32.57 1.86
C ARG A 725 -4.38 32.16 3.10
N GLU A 726 -4.49 32.97 4.15
CA GLU A 726 -3.81 32.76 5.42
C GLU A 726 -4.33 31.50 6.12
N GLU A 727 -5.64 31.21 6.04
CA GLU A 727 -6.22 29.97 6.55
C GLU A 727 -5.71 28.74 5.79
N PHE A 728 -5.63 28.81 4.46
CA PHE A 728 -5.10 27.72 3.65
C PHE A 728 -3.63 27.44 3.98
N VAL A 729 -2.80 28.48 4.00
CA VAL A 729 -1.37 28.36 4.32
C VAL A 729 -1.18 27.75 5.71
N GLU A 730 -1.83 28.30 6.74
CA GLU A 730 -1.71 27.77 8.10
C GLU A 730 -2.28 26.36 8.23
N GLY A 731 -3.39 26.06 7.57
CA GLY A 731 -4.00 24.74 7.57
C GLY A 731 -3.11 23.65 6.98
N VAL A 732 -2.43 23.96 5.87
CA VAL A 732 -1.43 23.07 5.26
C VAL A 732 -0.21 22.92 6.17
N LEU A 733 0.34 24.02 6.69
CA LEU A 733 1.52 24.00 7.55
C LEU A 733 1.26 23.26 8.87
N ALA A 734 0.06 23.35 9.44
CA ALA A 734 -0.33 22.59 10.62
C ALA A 734 -0.23 21.07 10.41
N VAL A 735 -0.49 20.59 9.19
CA VAL A 735 -0.29 19.18 8.82
C VAL A 735 1.19 18.87 8.63
N VAL A 736 1.93 19.74 7.94
CA VAL A 736 3.38 19.57 7.73
C VAL A 736 4.12 19.48 9.06
N ARG A 737 3.76 20.31 10.06
CA ARG A 737 4.34 20.27 11.42
C ARG A 737 4.13 18.92 12.14
N ARG A 738 3.18 18.11 11.68
CA ARG A 738 2.88 16.76 12.19
C ARG A 738 3.41 15.65 11.27
N ASP A 739 4.08 15.98 10.16
CA ASP A 739 4.66 14.98 9.27
C ASP A 739 5.68 14.12 10.04
N ASN A 740 5.61 12.82 9.79
CA ASN A 740 6.40 11.78 10.43
C ASN A 740 7.91 11.84 10.09
N LYS A 741 8.31 12.75 9.20
CA LYS A 741 9.70 13.06 8.85
C LYS A 741 10.41 13.96 9.87
N ARG A 742 9.70 14.54 10.83
CA ARG A 742 10.32 15.35 11.88
C ARG A 742 11.15 14.53 12.87
N GLY A 743 12.37 15.00 13.12
CA GLY A 743 13.33 14.41 14.05
C GLY A 743 14.36 13.50 13.38
N TYR A 744 14.54 13.62 12.06
CA TYR A 744 15.63 12.97 11.34
C TYR A 744 16.89 13.84 11.28
N CYS A 745 16.74 15.17 11.32
CA CYS A 745 17.82 16.14 11.53
C CYS A 745 17.56 16.96 12.81
N ALA A 746 18.62 17.56 13.34
CA ALA A 746 18.51 18.50 14.44
C ALA A 746 18.01 19.86 13.92
N CYS A 747 16.70 20.06 13.89
CA CYS A 747 16.09 21.35 13.58
C CYS A 747 16.58 22.45 14.53
N SER A 748 17.05 23.58 13.99
CA SER A 748 17.49 24.75 14.76
C SER A 748 16.36 25.38 15.58
N ASP A 749 15.14 25.44 15.01
CA ASP A 749 13.91 25.77 15.72
C ASP A 749 12.78 24.79 15.33
N PRO A 750 12.50 23.76 16.15
CA PRO A 750 11.46 22.77 15.86
C PRO A 750 10.04 23.36 15.77
N SER A 751 9.82 24.60 16.20
CA SER A 751 8.55 25.30 16.04
C SER A 751 8.40 25.97 14.67
N LYS A 752 9.49 26.14 13.91
CA LYS A 752 9.52 26.88 12.64
C LYS A 752 10.29 26.21 11.50
N SER A 753 10.83 25.03 11.71
CA SER A 753 11.62 24.31 10.70
C SER A 753 11.17 22.86 10.55
N VAL A 754 11.43 22.29 9.38
CA VAL A 754 11.08 20.91 9.04
C VAL A 754 12.20 20.26 8.23
N ASP A 755 12.40 18.97 8.45
CA ASP A 755 13.31 18.17 7.63
C ASP A 755 12.62 17.80 6.33
N GLN A 756 13.17 18.21 5.19
CA GLN A 756 12.63 17.84 3.88
C GLN A 756 13.69 17.70 2.80
N LEU A 757 13.31 17.09 1.68
CA LEU A 757 14.18 16.94 0.51
C LEU A 757 14.17 18.21 -0.32
N VAL A 758 15.36 18.73 -0.61
CA VAL A 758 15.57 19.89 -1.47
C VAL A 758 16.39 19.45 -2.69
N THR A 759 16.02 19.91 -3.87
CA THR A 759 16.66 19.51 -5.12
C THR A 759 17.63 20.60 -5.61
N GLN A 760 18.79 20.21 -6.15
CA GLN A 760 19.75 21.13 -6.77
C GLN A 760 19.60 21.19 -8.30
N ARG A 761 19.17 20.07 -8.87
CA ARG A 761 18.75 19.90 -10.26
C ARG A 761 17.96 18.59 -10.33
N PRO A 762 17.16 18.35 -11.37
CA PRO A 762 16.66 17.01 -11.63
C PRO A 762 17.78 15.97 -11.46
N GLY A 763 17.50 14.85 -10.81
CA GLY A 763 18.46 13.79 -10.55
C GLY A 763 19.50 14.05 -9.45
N LYS A 764 19.48 15.22 -8.77
CA LYS A 764 20.46 15.55 -7.71
C LYS A 764 19.79 16.30 -6.54
N MET A 765 19.60 15.59 -5.44
CA MET A 765 19.14 16.16 -4.18
C MET A 765 20.29 16.79 -3.37
N LEU A 766 19.99 17.87 -2.66
CA LEU A 766 20.88 18.50 -1.68
C LEU A 766 21.12 17.53 -0.51
N ARG A 767 22.34 17.52 0.03
CA ARG A 767 22.69 16.70 1.20
C ARG A 767 22.73 17.57 2.44
N SER A 768 22.45 16.96 3.59
CA SER A 768 22.63 17.61 4.89
C SER A 768 24.11 17.80 5.21
N ASP A 769 24.44 18.94 5.83
CA ASP A 769 25.76 19.21 6.40
C ASP A 769 25.89 18.71 7.86
N ASP A 770 24.81 18.18 8.46
CA ASP A 770 24.81 17.62 9.82
C ASP A 770 25.55 16.26 9.86
N GLU A 771 26.66 16.20 10.60
CA GLU A 771 27.47 14.98 10.78
C GLU A 771 26.69 13.83 11.47
N ASN A 772 25.63 14.14 12.22
CA ASN A 772 24.75 13.16 12.87
C ASN A 772 23.56 12.76 11.99
N ALA A 773 23.30 13.44 10.87
CA ALA A 773 22.27 13.09 9.92
C ALA A 773 22.69 11.84 9.13
N GLU A 774 22.55 10.66 9.75
CA GLU A 774 22.91 9.33 9.20
C GLU A 774 22.66 9.20 7.68
N LEU A 775 23.66 9.47 6.82
CA LEU A 775 23.64 9.25 5.36
C LEU A 775 22.51 9.96 4.55
N ARG A 776 21.87 11.04 5.03
CA ARG A 776 20.57 11.50 4.50
C ARG A 776 20.59 12.74 3.59
N TYR A 777 19.62 12.77 2.67
CA TYR A 777 19.30 13.90 1.77
C TYR A 777 18.31 14.92 2.37
N LEU A 778 17.87 14.70 3.61
CA LEU A 778 16.96 15.62 4.29
C LEU A 778 17.76 16.83 4.79
N VAL A 779 17.29 18.02 4.46
CA VAL A 779 17.84 19.29 4.93
C VAL A 779 16.78 20.03 5.74
N GLU A 780 17.24 20.81 6.70
CA GLU A 780 16.37 21.70 7.45
C GLU A 780 15.88 22.83 6.52
N VAL A 781 14.57 23.06 6.51
CA VAL A 781 13.97 24.18 5.79
C VAL A 781 13.01 24.93 6.70
N ASP A 782 13.17 26.25 6.73
CA ASP A 782 12.28 27.14 7.48
C ASP A 782 10.87 27.16 6.85
N GLU A 783 9.87 27.24 7.71
CA GLU A 783 8.47 27.27 7.37
C GLU A 783 8.09 28.52 6.55
N GLU A 784 8.84 29.62 6.66
CA GLU A 784 8.65 30.83 5.86
C GLU A 784 8.72 30.55 4.35
N TRP A 785 9.66 29.71 3.92
CA TRP A 785 9.80 29.33 2.50
C TRP A 785 8.59 28.54 2.02
N GLN A 786 8.09 27.63 2.86
CA GLN A 786 6.88 26.85 2.58
C GLN A 786 5.64 27.75 2.54
N SER A 787 5.54 28.71 3.47
CA SER A 787 4.48 29.72 3.50
C SER A 787 4.47 30.55 2.22
N ASN A 788 5.64 30.99 1.76
CA ASN A 788 5.76 31.83 0.57
C ASN A 788 5.37 31.08 -0.71
N VAL A 789 5.79 29.82 -0.87
CA VAL A 789 5.38 29.05 -2.05
C VAL A 789 3.89 28.69 -2.03
N LEU A 790 3.30 28.44 -0.86
CA LEU A 790 1.85 28.20 -0.72
C LEU A 790 1.02 29.45 -1.06
N LYS A 791 1.51 30.65 -0.73
CA LYS A 791 0.86 31.92 -1.15
C LYS A 791 0.90 32.10 -2.67
N ARG A 792 2.03 31.79 -3.31
CA ARG A 792 2.17 31.80 -4.78
C ARG A 792 1.25 30.77 -5.44
N ALA A 793 1.12 29.59 -4.84
CA ALA A 793 0.17 28.57 -5.30
C ALA A 793 -1.27 29.03 -5.16
N TRP A 794 -1.61 29.74 -4.07
CA TRP A 794 -2.93 30.35 -3.88
C TRP A 794 -3.29 31.38 -4.96
N ASP A 795 -2.29 32.13 -5.42
CA ASP A 795 -2.41 33.06 -6.53
C ASP A 795 -2.35 32.36 -7.91
N CYS A 796 -2.42 31.02 -7.91
CA CYS A 796 -2.40 30.14 -9.07
C CYS A 796 -1.14 30.30 -9.95
N GLU A 797 -0.02 30.78 -9.41
CA GLU A 797 1.21 31.06 -10.18
C GLU A 797 1.73 29.85 -10.97
N PHE A 798 1.50 28.64 -10.44
CA PHE A 798 2.01 27.38 -10.99
C PHE A 798 1.06 26.68 -11.97
N ASP A 799 -0.10 27.27 -12.28
CA ASP A 799 -1.07 26.70 -13.22
C ASP A 799 -0.62 26.95 -14.67
N ASN A 800 0.42 26.23 -15.09
CA ASN A 800 1.10 26.42 -16.38
C ASN A 800 1.21 25.12 -17.19
N ILE A 801 1.47 25.29 -18.48
CA ILE A 801 1.70 24.26 -19.49
C ILE A 801 3.04 24.56 -20.17
N ALA A 802 3.81 23.51 -20.47
CA ALA A 802 5.06 23.65 -21.19
C ALA A 802 4.80 23.76 -22.71
N ASP A 803 5.43 24.75 -23.33
CA ASP A 803 5.36 25.00 -24.76
C ASP A 803 6.73 25.42 -25.30
N ILE A 804 6.89 25.38 -26.62
CA ILE A 804 8.08 25.92 -27.30
C ILE A 804 7.60 27.09 -28.16
N ASN A 805 8.17 28.27 -27.92
CA ASN A 805 7.78 29.47 -28.66
C ASN A 805 8.32 29.44 -30.11
N ASP A 806 7.92 30.41 -30.93
CA ASP A 806 8.36 30.54 -32.33
C ASP A 806 9.89 30.67 -32.50
N ALA A 807 10.61 31.04 -31.43
CA ALA A 807 12.07 31.13 -31.42
C ALA A 807 12.77 29.80 -31.08
N GLY A 808 12.01 28.73 -30.82
CA GLY A 808 12.55 27.43 -30.42
C GLY A 808 12.94 27.35 -28.95
N GLU A 809 12.48 28.27 -28.10
CA GLU A 809 12.80 28.32 -26.68
C GLU A 809 11.64 27.78 -25.82
N LEU A 810 11.97 26.99 -24.80
CA LEU A 810 11.01 26.51 -23.82
C LEU A 810 10.42 27.69 -23.02
N ASN A 811 9.09 27.80 -23.02
CA ASN A 811 8.34 28.75 -22.22
C ASN A 811 7.21 28.03 -21.43
N PHE A 812 6.64 28.74 -20.46
CA PHE A 812 5.51 28.25 -19.66
C PHE A 812 4.32 29.17 -19.90
N VAL A 813 3.26 28.61 -20.48
CA VAL A 813 2.01 29.31 -20.82
C VAL A 813 0.98 29.02 -19.74
N ARG A 814 0.17 30.01 -19.36
CA ARG A 814 -0.91 29.83 -18.38
C ARG A 814 -1.89 28.77 -18.87
N SER A 815 -2.33 27.86 -17.99
CA SER A 815 -3.27 26.78 -18.34
C SER A 815 -4.60 27.29 -18.89
N GLU A 816 -5.08 28.43 -18.39
CA GLU A 816 -6.27 29.13 -18.90
C GLU A 816 -6.12 29.61 -20.37
N GLY A 817 -4.88 29.83 -20.83
CA GLY A 817 -4.50 30.23 -22.18
C GLY A 817 -4.14 29.07 -23.12
N LYS A 818 -4.44 27.82 -22.77
CA LYS A 818 -4.05 26.61 -23.54
C LYS A 818 -4.47 26.56 -25.02
N GLY A 819 -5.34 27.48 -25.47
CA GLY A 819 -5.69 27.64 -26.89
C GLY A 819 -4.59 28.28 -27.75
N GLU A 820 -3.54 28.82 -27.13
CA GLU A 820 -2.43 29.54 -27.78
C GLU A 820 -1.13 28.73 -27.88
N LEU A 821 -1.17 27.41 -27.63
CA LEU A 821 0.03 26.56 -27.66
C LEU A 821 0.55 26.41 -29.10
N VAL A 822 1.84 26.64 -29.28
CA VAL A 822 2.53 26.57 -30.58
C VAL A 822 2.98 25.14 -30.89
N SER A 823 3.46 24.40 -29.88
CA SER A 823 3.97 23.04 -30.04
C SER A 823 3.08 21.97 -29.44
N SER A 824 3.15 20.78 -30.02
CA SER A 824 2.61 19.54 -29.47
C SER A 824 3.38 19.09 -28.23
N SER A 825 2.78 18.23 -27.40
CA SER A 825 3.50 17.64 -26.26
C SER A 825 4.66 16.76 -26.71
N GLU A 826 4.56 16.12 -27.88
CA GLU A 826 5.64 15.30 -28.45
C GLU A 826 6.87 16.15 -28.78
N GLU A 827 6.69 17.32 -29.41
CA GLU A 827 7.78 18.27 -29.69
C GLU A 827 8.44 18.79 -28.40
N VAL A 828 7.63 19.16 -27.40
CA VAL A 828 8.14 19.56 -26.07
C VAL A 828 8.89 18.40 -25.41
N GLY A 829 8.38 17.17 -25.55
CA GLY A 829 9.01 15.96 -25.03
C GLY A 829 10.34 15.64 -25.71
N GLU A 830 10.44 15.83 -27.03
CA GLU A 830 11.69 15.69 -27.78
C GLU A 830 12.72 16.73 -27.34
N PHE A 831 12.33 17.99 -27.24
CA PHE A 831 13.18 19.06 -26.71
C PHE A 831 13.72 18.72 -25.32
N LEU A 832 12.85 18.25 -24.42
CA LEU A 832 13.26 17.82 -23.08
C LEU A 832 14.22 16.64 -23.10
N TRP A 833 13.99 15.67 -23.99
CA TRP A 833 14.90 14.53 -24.14
C TRP A 833 16.30 15.00 -24.57
N GLU A 834 16.38 15.94 -25.51
CA GLU A 834 17.66 16.53 -25.95
C GLU A 834 18.33 17.34 -24.85
N ALA A 835 17.59 18.22 -24.17
CA ALA A 835 18.12 19.05 -23.10
C ALA A 835 18.62 18.23 -21.91
N VAL A 836 17.88 17.19 -21.51
CA VAL A 836 18.33 16.25 -20.48
C VAL A 836 19.58 15.51 -20.95
N ASN A 837 19.61 14.97 -22.18
CA ASN A 837 20.83 14.32 -22.66
C ASN A 837 22.03 15.26 -22.74
N GLY A 838 21.85 16.51 -23.15
CA GLY A 838 22.89 17.53 -23.12
C GLY A 838 23.50 17.70 -21.74
N LEU A 839 22.65 17.90 -20.71
CA LEU A 839 23.10 18.06 -19.33
C LEU A 839 23.83 16.83 -18.74
N TYR A 840 23.50 15.62 -19.21
CA TYR A 840 23.98 14.38 -18.60
C TYR A 840 25.10 13.67 -19.40
N MET A 841 25.16 13.85 -20.72
CA MET A 841 26.04 13.10 -21.63
C MET A 841 27.24 13.90 -22.17
N GLY A 842 27.25 15.24 -22.11
CA GLY A 842 28.31 16.07 -22.68
C GLY A 842 28.67 17.26 -21.80
N GLY A 843 29.97 17.44 -21.51
CA GLY A 843 30.48 18.69 -20.98
C GLY A 843 30.31 19.81 -21.99
N GLU A 844 30.02 21.02 -21.50
CA GLU A 844 29.78 22.24 -22.29
C GLU A 844 28.51 22.23 -23.16
N VAL A 845 27.33 22.14 -22.54
CA VAL A 845 26.14 22.86 -23.02
C VAL A 845 25.41 23.47 -21.83
N ALA A 846 25.95 24.59 -21.36
CA ALA A 846 25.29 25.67 -20.63
C ALA A 846 26.12 26.94 -20.88
#